data_AF-A0A7I7U6G7-F1
#
_entry.id   AF-A0A7I7U6G7-F1
#
_cell.length_a   1.000
_cell.length_b   1.000
_cell.length_c   1.000
_cell.angle_alpha   90.00
_cell.angle_beta   90.00
_cell.angle_gamma   90.00
#
_symmetry.space_group_name_H-M   'P 1'
#
loop_
_entity.id
_entity.type
_entity.pdbx_description
1 polymer ?
#
loop_
_entity_poly.entity_id
_entity_poly.type
_entity_poly.pdbx_seq_one_letter_code
_entity_poly.pdbx_strand_id
1 'polypeptide(L)'
;MSYPLDPLGADEFTAVAETLRREHGVAPASGTEPGWRFASIELVEPSKAELADFDQGGPRPPRRAQALCLNRSANATYKAVVNLTDARVEVLEHIPGVQANFTVDEFVECDQLLRTHPDVVAALRGRGITDMDLVFFDTWTYGEAVAPPEFRDRRIGWSDSWVKAAPGANPYARLISGLHCVIDLNTMELLRVEDDGPFAAGREAMPEVMGEYVPAHIPERILGRGRREPLKPLHITQPEGPSFTLDGRLLSWQNWSLRIGFNHREGMTLHTVRYRDGDRDRSIAHRMSFAEMIVPYRDPSPDHYRRTAFDIGEWGLGFMTTSLELGCDCLGEIRYLDAVLHNSKGEPYTITNAICIHEEDNAVLWKHVDHEIGAEVRRMRRLTISFHVTVANYEYLVYWRLYQDGNIECEVRATGIMVTTPLPAGAPNPNGTLVDERTYAPFHQHFLVARLDMDIDGPDNTVVMSESFAEPVGPDNPHGLSLVVHNIPLRTEGEAKQDVSFATQRAWKVVNPNVVTALGAHPAYKLVPSGAIPAMFEPGSPVLERAGVIAHTLWVTPNRPDERWPAGEFVNQSARDTGLTRWTAADRPIENTDVVLWYVFGIHHITRAEDWPVMPVDVVSFWLKPFGFFDRNPALDVVGTPPDACHTDTTSAPH
;
A
#
# COMPACT_ATOMS: atom_id res chain seq x y z
N MET A 1 -11.64 -27.23 6.90
CA MET A 1 -10.51 -26.84 7.78
C MET A 1 -9.81 -25.67 7.14
N SER A 2 -9.33 -24.69 7.90
CA SER A 2 -8.57 -23.57 7.34
C SER A 2 -7.28 -24.07 6.68
N TYR A 3 -6.81 -23.40 5.64
CA TYR A 3 -5.51 -23.67 5.04
C TYR A 3 -4.39 -23.02 5.87
N PRO A 4 -3.13 -23.53 5.85
CA PRO A 4 -2.05 -22.99 6.70
C PRO A 4 -1.74 -21.49 6.51
N LEU A 5 -1.97 -20.96 5.31
CA LEU A 5 -1.81 -19.53 4.99
C LEU A 5 -3.07 -18.68 5.24
N ASP A 6 -4.19 -19.26 5.68
CA ASP A 6 -5.40 -18.47 5.96
C ASP A 6 -5.08 -17.45 7.09
N PRO A 7 -5.59 -16.20 7.01
CA PRO A 7 -5.41 -15.21 8.06
C PRO A 7 -5.89 -15.68 9.44
N LEU A 8 -5.42 -15.02 10.50
CA LEU A 8 -5.88 -15.33 11.86
C LEU A 8 -7.38 -15.04 12.00
N GLY A 9 -8.11 -15.97 12.63
CA GLY A 9 -9.50 -15.77 13.03
C GLY A 9 -9.66 -15.01 14.36
N ALA A 10 -10.89 -14.60 14.69
CA ALA A 10 -11.19 -13.89 15.94
C ALA A 10 -10.80 -14.68 17.20
N ASP A 11 -11.09 -15.99 17.20
CA ASP A 11 -10.70 -16.89 18.30
C ASP A 11 -9.17 -17.01 18.41
N GLU A 12 -8.44 -16.94 17.29
CA GLU A 12 -6.98 -17.00 17.29
C GLU A 12 -6.37 -15.72 17.88
N PHE A 13 -6.87 -14.53 17.53
CA PHE A 13 -6.44 -13.27 18.18
C PHE A 13 -6.71 -13.29 19.68
N THR A 14 -7.89 -13.74 20.09
CA THR A 14 -8.26 -13.88 21.50
C THR A 14 -7.29 -14.84 22.21
N ALA A 15 -6.99 -15.99 21.62
CA ALA A 15 -6.08 -16.98 22.17
C ALA A 15 -4.63 -16.44 22.31
N VAL A 16 -4.15 -15.64 21.36
CA VAL A 16 -2.85 -14.95 21.48
C VAL A 16 -2.84 -14.05 22.71
N ALA A 17 -3.82 -13.15 22.82
CA ALA A 17 -3.89 -12.17 23.90
C ALA A 17 -4.03 -12.84 25.27
N GLU A 18 -4.88 -13.86 25.38
CA GLU A 18 -5.06 -14.62 26.63
C GLU A 18 -3.81 -15.40 27.04
N THR A 19 -3.10 -16.00 26.07
CA THR A 19 -1.88 -16.77 26.35
C THR A 19 -0.75 -15.86 26.84
N LEU A 20 -0.53 -14.72 26.19
CA LEU A 20 0.47 -13.73 26.62
C LEU A 20 0.12 -13.09 27.98
N ARG A 21 -1.17 -12.84 28.23
CA ARG A 21 -1.65 -12.37 29.53
C ARG A 21 -1.40 -13.39 30.63
N ARG A 22 -1.73 -14.66 30.38
CA ARG A 22 -1.61 -15.75 31.36
C ARG A 22 -0.16 -16.07 31.71
N GLU A 23 0.72 -16.15 30.72
CA GLU A 23 2.11 -16.62 30.93
C GLU A 23 3.08 -15.50 31.28
N HIS A 24 2.83 -14.26 30.81
CA HIS A 24 3.79 -13.15 30.94
C HIS A 24 3.17 -11.86 31.48
N GLY A 25 1.88 -11.83 31.84
CA GLY A 25 1.24 -10.64 32.38
C GLY A 25 1.09 -9.49 31.38
N VAL A 26 1.12 -9.78 30.07
CA VAL A 26 0.83 -8.80 29.01
C VAL A 26 -0.66 -8.48 29.04
N ALA A 27 -1.04 -7.56 29.91
CA ALA A 27 -2.43 -7.18 30.17
C ALA A 27 -2.65 -5.70 29.82
N PRO A 28 -3.82 -5.34 29.27
CA PRO A 28 -4.17 -3.93 29.06
C PRO A 28 -4.25 -3.18 30.39
N ALA A 29 -4.33 -1.85 30.31
CA ALA A 29 -4.46 -0.98 31.47
C ALA A 29 -5.57 -1.44 32.42
N SER A 30 -5.29 -1.44 33.73
CA SER A 30 -6.25 -1.74 34.78
C SER A 30 -6.03 -0.80 35.96
N GLY A 31 -7.06 -0.04 36.32
CA GLY A 31 -6.96 0.97 37.37
C GLY A 31 -6.03 2.12 36.97
N THR A 32 -4.94 2.31 37.73
CA THR A 32 -3.97 3.42 37.54
C THR A 32 -2.69 3.00 36.82
N GLU A 33 -2.49 1.70 36.55
CA GLU A 33 -1.32 1.23 35.80
C GLU A 33 -1.53 1.39 34.29
N PRO A 34 -0.56 1.96 33.54
CA PRO A 34 -0.66 2.14 32.09
C PRO A 34 -0.91 0.85 31.29
N GLY A 35 -0.50 -0.30 31.83
CA GLY A 35 -0.62 -1.61 31.20
C GLY A 35 0.21 -1.76 29.91
N TRP A 36 -0.01 -2.87 29.23
CA TRP A 36 0.59 -3.20 27.94
C TRP A 36 -0.38 -2.87 26.79
N ARG A 37 0.17 -2.68 25.59
CA ARG A 37 -0.59 -2.63 24.34
C ARG A 37 -0.09 -3.68 23.36
N PHE A 38 -0.99 -4.26 22.59
CA PHE A 38 -0.65 -4.98 21.37
C PHE A 38 -0.59 -3.98 20.22
N ALA A 39 0.62 -3.68 19.76
CA ALA A 39 0.81 -2.84 18.57
C ALA A 39 0.46 -3.62 17.29
N SER A 40 0.69 -4.93 17.30
CA SER A 40 0.24 -5.84 16.26
C SER A 40 0.19 -7.30 16.72
N ILE A 41 -0.64 -8.09 16.04
CA ILE A 41 -0.72 -9.54 16.08
C ILE A 41 -0.90 -10.00 14.62
N GLU A 42 -0.11 -10.96 14.17
CA GLU A 42 -0.18 -11.48 12.81
C GLU A 42 0.18 -12.96 12.76
N LEU A 43 -0.22 -13.64 11.68
CA LEU A 43 0.19 -15.01 11.41
C LEU A 43 1.70 -15.06 11.14
N VAL A 44 2.39 -16.02 11.74
CA VAL A 44 3.70 -16.46 11.24
C VAL A 44 3.42 -17.42 10.10
N GLU A 45 3.60 -16.94 8.86
CA GLU A 45 3.40 -17.76 7.66
C GLU A 45 4.33 -19.00 7.70
N PRO A 46 3.83 -20.20 7.36
CA PRO A 46 4.69 -21.39 7.23
C PRO A 46 5.73 -21.18 6.12
N SER A 47 6.89 -21.82 6.26
CA SER A 47 7.92 -21.79 5.21
C SER A 47 7.43 -22.45 3.92
N LYS A 48 8.05 -22.09 2.78
CA LYS A 48 7.78 -22.73 1.48
C LYS A 48 7.87 -24.26 1.56
N ALA A 49 8.84 -24.78 2.32
CA ALA A 49 9.05 -26.21 2.51
C ALA A 49 7.94 -26.87 3.34
N GLU A 50 7.53 -26.27 4.46
CA GLU A 50 6.41 -26.77 5.29
C GLU A 50 5.09 -26.75 4.51
N LEU A 51 4.88 -25.72 3.68
CA LEU A 51 3.70 -25.63 2.84
C LEU A 51 3.68 -26.70 1.74
N ALA A 52 4.82 -26.89 1.07
CA ALA A 52 4.96 -27.91 0.03
C ALA A 52 4.77 -29.33 0.60
N ASP A 53 5.29 -29.62 1.79
CA ASP A 53 5.07 -30.90 2.49
C ASP A 53 3.58 -31.09 2.83
N PHE A 54 2.92 -30.06 3.36
CA PHE A 54 1.48 -30.10 3.64
C PHE A 54 0.64 -30.37 2.40
N ASP A 55 0.91 -29.68 1.28
CA ASP A 55 0.18 -29.85 0.03
C ASP A 55 0.37 -31.27 -0.57
N GLN A 56 1.46 -31.95 -0.22
CA GLN A 56 1.74 -33.34 -0.60
C GLN A 56 1.14 -34.37 0.36
N GLY A 57 0.33 -33.93 1.33
CA GLY A 57 -0.32 -34.81 2.32
C GLY A 57 0.49 -35.02 3.60
N GLY A 58 1.55 -34.25 3.80
CA GLY A 58 2.31 -34.18 5.05
C GLY A 58 1.50 -33.58 6.22
N PRO A 59 2.09 -33.54 7.43
CA PRO A 59 1.43 -32.96 8.60
C PRO A 59 1.15 -31.46 8.42
N ARG A 60 0.10 -30.99 9.09
CA ARG A 60 -0.18 -29.54 9.15
C ARG A 60 0.96 -28.81 9.87
N PRO A 61 1.51 -27.72 9.31
CA PRO A 61 2.49 -26.90 10.00
C PRO A 61 1.91 -26.32 11.30
N PRO A 62 2.71 -26.16 12.37
CA PRO A 62 2.24 -25.56 13.61
C PRO A 62 1.71 -24.14 13.35
N ARG A 63 0.49 -23.88 13.84
CA ARG A 63 -0.15 -22.58 13.71
C ARG A 63 0.47 -21.62 14.73
N ARG A 64 1.20 -20.60 14.28
CA ARG A 64 1.89 -19.63 15.13
C ARG A 64 1.45 -18.21 14.81
N ALA A 65 1.38 -17.36 15.83
CA ALA A 65 1.16 -15.94 15.69
C ALA A 65 2.32 -15.16 16.30
N GLN A 66 2.70 -14.07 15.66
CA GLN A 66 3.66 -13.11 16.17
C GLN A 66 2.92 -11.90 16.72
N ALA A 67 3.35 -11.36 17.86
CA ALA A 67 2.78 -10.14 18.43
C ALA A 67 3.87 -9.14 18.80
N LEU A 68 3.64 -7.86 18.51
CA LEU A 68 4.41 -6.74 19.05
C LEU A 68 3.68 -6.18 20.27
N CYS A 69 4.32 -6.27 21.43
CA CYS A 69 3.77 -5.87 22.72
C CYS A 69 4.53 -4.66 23.27
N LEU A 70 3.84 -3.55 23.52
CA LEU A 70 4.40 -2.34 24.09
C LEU A 70 4.15 -2.31 25.61
N ASN A 71 5.21 -2.35 26.40
CA ASN A 71 5.14 -2.05 27.84
C ASN A 71 5.27 -0.52 28.02
N ARG A 72 4.14 0.14 28.25
CA ARG A 72 4.06 1.60 28.33
C ARG A 72 4.85 2.16 29.49
N SER A 73 4.77 1.53 30.66
CA SER A 73 5.46 1.98 31.88
C SER A 73 6.99 1.94 31.74
N ALA A 74 7.50 1.00 30.95
CA ALA A 74 8.93 0.83 30.71
C ALA A 74 9.42 1.49 29.40
N ASN A 75 8.52 2.08 28.60
CA ASN A 75 8.79 2.51 27.22
C ASN A 75 9.56 1.43 26.42
N ALA A 76 9.07 0.19 26.46
CA ALA A 76 9.80 -0.98 25.95
C ALA A 76 8.95 -1.81 24.99
N THR A 77 9.52 -2.12 23.83
CA THR A 77 8.89 -2.93 22.78
C THR A 77 9.34 -4.38 22.91
N TYR A 78 8.39 -5.32 22.92
CA TYR A 78 8.65 -6.75 22.96
C TYR A 78 8.08 -7.44 21.74
N LYS A 79 8.79 -8.46 21.25
CA LYS A 79 8.34 -9.35 20.18
C LYS A 79 8.02 -10.71 20.76
N ALA A 80 6.84 -11.22 20.48
CA ALA A 80 6.38 -12.50 20.98
C ALA A 80 6.02 -13.45 19.84
N VAL A 81 6.23 -14.75 20.04
CA VAL A 81 5.71 -15.81 19.18
C VAL A 81 4.87 -16.75 20.04
N VAL A 82 3.59 -16.89 19.69
CA VAL A 82 2.63 -17.75 20.35
C VAL A 82 2.29 -18.92 19.45
N ASN A 83 2.46 -20.13 19.97
CA ASN A 83 2.01 -21.34 19.30
C ASN A 83 0.55 -21.60 19.67
N LEU A 84 -0.35 -21.42 18.70
CA LEU A 84 -1.80 -21.57 18.87
C LEU A 84 -2.22 -23.04 18.95
N THR A 85 -1.40 -23.95 18.44
CA THR A 85 -1.66 -25.40 18.51
C THR A 85 -1.42 -25.92 19.93
N ASP A 86 -0.33 -25.48 20.55
CA ASP A 86 0.08 -25.88 21.90
C ASP A 86 -0.44 -24.91 22.99
N ALA A 87 -1.07 -23.80 22.59
CA ALA A 87 -1.53 -22.71 23.45
C ALA A 87 -0.47 -22.18 24.44
N ARG A 88 0.75 -21.92 23.96
CA ARG A 88 1.90 -21.46 24.77
C ARG A 88 2.72 -20.36 24.08
N VAL A 89 3.44 -19.57 24.88
CA VAL A 89 4.42 -18.61 24.35
C VAL A 89 5.74 -19.34 24.08
N GLU A 90 6.21 -19.30 22.82
CA GLU A 90 7.50 -19.86 22.43
C GLU A 90 8.63 -18.85 22.62
N VAL A 91 8.35 -17.57 22.36
CA VAL A 91 9.31 -16.46 22.46
C VAL A 91 8.61 -15.24 23.06
N LEU A 92 9.28 -14.54 23.96
CA LEU A 92 8.99 -13.16 24.33
C LEU A 92 10.32 -12.44 24.57
N GLU A 93 10.71 -11.57 23.65
CA GLU A 93 12.01 -10.90 23.68
C GLU A 93 11.83 -9.37 23.68
N HIS A 94 12.67 -8.68 24.45
CA HIS A 94 12.74 -7.21 24.42
C HIS A 94 13.58 -6.77 23.22
N ILE A 95 13.06 -5.84 22.41
CA ILE A 95 13.78 -5.22 21.30
C ILE A 95 14.25 -3.83 21.76
N PRO A 96 15.54 -3.63 22.03
CA PRO A 96 16.04 -2.39 22.62
C PRO A 96 16.08 -1.25 21.58
N GLY A 97 15.75 -0.04 22.03
CA GLY A 97 15.97 1.19 21.26
C GLY A 97 15.05 1.36 20.06
N VAL A 98 13.88 0.70 20.04
CA VAL A 98 12.90 0.81 18.97
C VAL A 98 11.52 1.20 19.49
N GLN A 99 10.73 1.84 18.63
CA GLN A 99 9.34 2.15 18.87
C GLN A 99 8.46 1.33 17.91
N ALA A 100 7.44 0.67 18.45
CA ALA A 100 6.42 0.00 17.63
C ALA A 100 5.64 1.00 16.77
N ASN A 101 4.91 0.50 15.77
CA ASN A 101 3.91 1.26 15.03
C ASN A 101 2.90 1.93 15.98
N PHE A 102 2.27 3.02 15.54
CA PHE A 102 1.16 3.64 16.24
C PHE A 102 -0.06 2.72 16.20
N THR A 103 -0.94 2.86 17.20
CA THR A 103 -2.25 2.19 17.21
C THR A 103 -3.38 3.17 16.94
N VAL A 104 -4.50 2.68 16.40
CA VAL A 104 -5.72 3.50 16.22
C VAL A 104 -6.21 4.04 17.57
N ASP A 105 -6.04 3.27 18.65
CA ASP A 105 -6.38 3.73 20.01
C ASP A 105 -5.53 4.93 20.43
N GLU A 106 -4.23 4.97 20.07
CA GLU A 106 -3.36 6.12 20.33
C GLU A 106 -3.84 7.39 19.61
N PHE A 107 -4.31 7.27 18.36
CA PHE A 107 -4.87 8.39 17.61
C PHE A 107 -6.12 8.98 18.30
N VAL A 108 -7.04 8.11 18.73
CA VAL A 108 -8.29 8.51 19.42
C VAL A 108 -8.01 9.13 20.78
N GLU A 109 -7.11 8.53 21.56
CA GLU A 109 -6.72 9.04 22.88
C GLU A 109 -6.02 10.41 22.78
N CYS A 110 -5.21 10.65 21.74
CA CYS A 110 -4.60 11.95 21.49
C CYS A 110 -5.65 13.04 21.24
N ASP A 111 -6.66 12.79 20.41
CA ASP A 111 -7.78 13.74 20.22
C ASP A 111 -8.45 14.08 21.55
N GLN A 112 -8.76 13.07 22.36
CA GLN A 112 -9.41 13.25 23.67
C GLN A 112 -8.57 14.10 24.64
N LEU A 113 -7.26 13.83 24.70
CA LEU A 113 -6.31 14.59 25.49
C LEU A 113 -6.29 16.06 25.05
N LEU A 114 -6.01 16.33 23.78
CA LEU A 114 -5.82 17.68 23.27
C LEU A 114 -7.09 18.52 23.35
N ARG A 115 -8.24 17.90 23.07
CA ARG A 115 -9.57 18.55 23.12
C ARG A 115 -9.92 19.10 24.50
N THR A 116 -9.39 18.49 25.56
CA THR A 116 -9.69 18.87 26.94
C THR A 116 -8.53 19.58 27.65
N HIS A 117 -7.34 19.62 27.03
CA HIS A 117 -6.15 20.19 27.66
C HIS A 117 -6.24 21.72 27.77
N PRO A 118 -6.07 22.33 28.96
CA PRO A 118 -6.29 23.75 29.18
C PRO A 118 -5.41 24.65 28.30
N ASP A 119 -4.15 24.28 28.07
CA ASP A 119 -3.23 25.07 27.26
C ASP A 119 -3.60 25.07 25.77
N VAL A 120 -4.06 23.93 25.24
CA VAL A 120 -4.53 23.81 23.85
C VAL A 120 -5.81 24.61 23.66
N VAL A 121 -6.77 24.47 24.59
CA VAL A 121 -7.99 25.27 24.59
C VAL A 121 -7.68 26.78 24.68
N ALA A 122 -6.67 27.18 25.46
CA ALA A 122 -6.24 28.57 25.54
C ALA A 122 -5.63 29.08 24.22
N ALA A 123 -4.78 28.28 23.57
CA ALA A 123 -4.17 28.59 22.27
C ALA A 123 -5.22 28.73 21.15
N LEU A 124 -6.21 27.84 21.12
CA LEU A 124 -7.35 27.89 20.19
C LEU A 124 -8.24 29.10 20.46
N ARG A 125 -8.58 29.38 21.72
CA ARG A 125 -9.35 30.58 22.10
C ARG A 125 -8.62 31.87 21.70
N GLY A 126 -7.29 31.90 21.81
CA GLY A 126 -6.46 33.02 21.35
C GLY A 126 -6.56 33.28 19.83
N ARG A 127 -7.02 32.30 19.05
CA ARG A 127 -7.30 32.38 17.60
C ARG A 127 -8.78 32.59 17.29
N GLY A 128 -9.63 32.80 18.31
CA GLY A 128 -11.08 32.93 18.14
C GLY A 128 -11.80 31.59 17.92
N ILE A 129 -11.12 30.45 18.10
CA ILE A 129 -11.71 29.12 17.98
C ILE A 129 -12.20 28.69 19.37
N THR A 130 -13.51 28.73 19.58
CA THR A 130 -14.14 28.41 20.87
C THR A 130 -15.04 27.19 20.84
N ASP A 131 -15.48 26.78 19.64
CA ASP A 131 -16.27 25.57 19.45
C ASP A 131 -15.34 24.39 19.18
N MET A 132 -15.11 23.58 20.22
CA MET A 132 -14.22 22.43 20.13
C MET A 132 -14.78 21.33 19.23
N ASP A 133 -16.09 21.22 19.03
CA ASP A 133 -16.69 20.18 18.18
C ASP A 133 -16.32 20.35 16.70
N LEU A 134 -15.86 21.56 16.34
CA LEU A 134 -15.34 21.88 15.02
C LEU A 134 -13.84 21.56 14.87
N VAL A 135 -13.12 21.33 15.96
CA VAL A 135 -11.68 21.07 15.92
C VAL A 135 -11.41 19.59 15.67
N PHE A 136 -10.50 19.33 14.73
CA PHE A 136 -9.99 18.01 14.41
C PHE A 136 -8.48 17.99 14.66
N PHE A 137 -8.03 17.07 15.51
CA PHE A 137 -6.61 16.85 15.79
C PHE A 137 -6.13 15.64 15.01
N ASP A 138 -5.22 15.87 14.08
CA ASP A 138 -4.60 14.82 13.27
C ASP A 138 -3.24 14.50 13.88
N THR A 139 -3.04 13.27 14.36
CA THR A 139 -1.84 12.86 15.09
C THR A 139 -0.87 12.13 14.18
N TRP A 140 0.39 12.55 14.20
CA TRP A 140 1.49 12.11 13.34
C TRP A 140 2.65 11.53 14.16
N THR A 141 3.44 10.69 13.49
CA THR A 141 4.68 10.09 13.98
C THR A 141 5.87 11.04 13.82
N TYR A 142 7.01 10.64 14.39
CA TYR A 142 8.28 11.33 14.22
C TYR A 142 9.34 10.42 13.59
N GLY A 143 10.24 11.00 12.80
CA GLY A 143 11.60 10.47 12.63
C GLY A 143 12.55 11.05 13.67
N GLU A 144 13.57 10.30 14.10
CA GLU A 144 14.46 10.73 15.19
C GLU A 144 15.11 12.10 14.93
N ALA A 145 15.54 12.35 13.69
CA ALA A 145 16.23 13.57 13.31
C ALA A 145 15.39 14.85 13.49
N VAL A 146 14.07 14.74 13.32
CA VAL A 146 13.10 15.85 13.44
C VAL A 146 12.34 15.82 14.76
N ALA A 147 12.52 14.78 15.58
CA ALA A 147 12.02 14.71 16.94
C ALA A 147 12.74 15.72 17.86
N PRO A 148 12.01 16.42 18.76
CA PRO A 148 12.60 17.32 19.75
C PRO A 148 13.65 16.60 20.60
N PRO A 149 14.92 17.06 20.61
CA PRO A 149 16.03 16.36 21.28
C PRO A 149 15.78 15.96 22.73
N GLU A 150 15.07 16.82 23.48
CA GLU A 150 14.74 16.63 24.90
C GLU A 150 13.70 15.54 25.17
N PHE A 151 13.00 15.04 24.15
CA PHE A 151 11.96 14.00 24.27
C PHE A 151 12.25 12.73 23.46
N ARG A 152 13.44 12.60 22.87
CA ARG A 152 13.81 11.46 22.00
C ARG A 152 13.85 10.12 22.73
N ASP A 153 14.03 10.14 24.05
CA ASP A 153 14.00 8.95 24.91
C ASP A 153 12.57 8.49 25.25
N ARG A 154 11.55 9.27 24.85
CA ARG A 154 10.13 8.95 25.04
C ARG A 154 9.52 8.42 23.73
N ARG A 155 8.35 7.78 23.85
CA ARG A 155 7.49 7.45 22.70
C ARG A 155 6.60 8.65 22.40
N ILE A 156 6.90 9.38 21.33
CA ILE A 156 6.25 10.65 21.03
C ILE A 156 5.52 10.67 19.70
N GLY A 157 4.40 11.37 19.69
CA GLY A 157 3.73 11.85 18.50
C GLY A 157 3.65 13.36 18.50
N TRP A 158 3.20 13.92 17.39
CA TRP A 158 2.76 15.31 17.34
C TRP A 158 1.40 15.42 16.65
N SER A 159 0.72 16.55 16.81
CA SER A 159 -0.56 16.75 16.14
C SER A 159 -0.61 18.07 15.38
N ASP A 160 -1.15 18.00 14.17
CA ASP A 160 -1.75 19.12 13.47
C ASP A 160 -3.17 19.36 13.95
N SER A 161 -3.54 20.62 14.05
CA SER A 161 -4.89 21.01 14.42
C SER A 161 -5.60 21.65 13.23
N TRP A 162 -6.84 21.25 12.99
CA TRP A 162 -7.69 21.76 11.92
C TRP A 162 -9.02 22.24 12.48
N VAL A 163 -9.68 23.16 11.76
CA VAL A 163 -11.01 23.65 12.14
C VAL A 163 -12.00 23.52 10.99
N LYS A 164 -13.10 22.81 11.23
CA LYS A 164 -14.22 22.69 10.28
C LYS A 164 -14.98 24.02 10.20
N ALA A 165 -15.50 24.34 9.02
CA ALA A 165 -16.36 25.53 8.85
C ALA A 165 -17.73 25.37 9.54
N ALA A 166 -18.21 24.13 9.65
CA ALA A 166 -19.47 23.75 10.29
C ALA A 166 -19.46 22.25 10.66
N PRO A 167 -20.40 21.75 11.47
CA PRO A 167 -20.56 20.31 11.67
C PRO A 167 -20.79 19.60 10.32
N GLY A 168 -20.03 18.53 10.03
CA GLY A 168 -20.10 17.79 8.76
C GLY A 168 -19.29 18.38 7.60
N ALA A 169 -18.67 19.55 7.79
CA ALA A 169 -17.78 20.17 6.80
C ALA A 169 -16.42 19.47 6.72
N ASN A 170 -15.65 19.78 5.67
CA ASN A 170 -14.34 19.19 5.43
C ASN A 170 -13.37 19.41 6.64
N PRO A 171 -12.84 18.32 7.25
CA PRO A 171 -11.94 18.41 8.39
C PRO A 171 -10.54 18.92 8.03
N TYR A 172 -10.09 18.79 6.78
CA TYR A 172 -8.76 19.20 6.30
C TYR A 172 -8.78 20.54 5.52
N ALA A 173 -9.86 21.31 5.62
CA ALA A 173 -10.00 22.57 4.89
C ALA A 173 -9.22 23.75 5.48
N ARG A 174 -9.05 23.79 6.80
CA ARG A 174 -8.51 24.97 7.50
C ARG A 174 -7.51 24.54 8.55
N LEU A 175 -6.27 24.36 8.12
CA LEU A 175 -5.13 24.11 9.02
C LEU A 175 -4.97 25.29 9.99
N ILE A 176 -4.80 25.01 11.26
CA ILE A 176 -4.44 25.99 12.28
C ILE A 176 -2.90 26.11 12.28
N SER A 177 -2.36 26.74 11.24
CA SER A 177 -0.91 26.84 10.98
C SER A 177 -0.12 27.34 12.19
N GLY A 178 0.99 26.66 12.46
CA GLY A 178 1.88 26.90 13.59
C GLY A 178 1.30 26.62 14.97
N LEU A 179 0.21 25.85 15.08
CA LEU A 179 -0.25 25.24 16.33
C LEU A 179 0.00 23.72 16.30
N HIS A 180 1.08 23.29 16.95
CA HIS A 180 1.49 21.88 17.00
C HIS A 180 1.59 21.41 18.44
N CYS A 181 1.12 20.20 18.72
CA CYS A 181 1.15 19.62 20.07
C CYS A 181 2.08 18.40 20.08
N VAL A 182 3.11 18.37 20.95
CA VAL A 182 3.99 17.21 21.14
C VAL A 182 3.48 16.40 22.33
N ILE A 183 3.27 15.09 22.13
CA ILE A 183 2.55 14.22 23.06
C ILE A 183 3.41 13.00 23.39
N ASP A 184 3.48 12.61 24.67
CA ASP A 184 3.93 11.26 25.03
C ASP A 184 2.76 10.29 24.95
N LEU A 185 2.90 9.25 24.13
CA LEU A 185 1.85 8.28 23.83
C LEU A 185 1.77 7.12 24.84
N ASN A 186 2.84 6.90 25.61
CA ASN A 186 2.81 5.96 26.72
C ASN A 186 2.04 6.54 27.89
N THR A 187 2.27 7.80 28.26
CA THR A 187 1.60 8.44 29.41
C THR A 187 0.36 9.23 29.05
N MET A 188 0.11 9.48 27.76
CA MET A 188 -0.90 10.42 27.26
C MET A 188 -0.78 11.79 27.94
N GLU A 189 0.44 12.32 27.90
CA GLU A 189 0.80 13.63 28.45
C GLU A 189 1.12 14.60 27.32
N LEU A 190 0.59 15.83 27.39
CA LEU A 190 0.99 16.92 26.52
C LEU A 190 2.33 17.49 26.99
N LEU A 191 3.37 17.36 26.16
CA LEU A 191 4.74 17.75 26.52
C LEU A 191 5.05 19.19 26.15
N ARG A 192 4.53 19.63 25.00
CA ARG A 192 4.77 20.96 24.46
C ARG A 192 3.63 21.40 23.56
N VAL A 193 3.21 22.64 23.71
CA VAL A 193 2.41 23.38 22.73
C VAL A 193 3.35 24.32 21.98
N GLU A 194 3.48 24.12 20.68
CA GLU A 194 4.14 25.03 19.76
C GLU A 194 3.05 25.95 19.19
N ASP A 195 3.14 27.25 19.46
CA ASP A 195 2.14 28.26 19.10
C ASP A 195 2.85 29.54 18.63
N ASP A 196 3.51 29.47 17.48
CA ASP A 196 4.33 30.58 16.94
C ASP A 196 4.01 30.96 15.49
N GLY A 197 2.98 30.34 14.90
CA GLY A 197 2.52 30.59 13.53
C GLY A 197 2.11 32.03 13.22
N PRO A 198 2.06 32.42 11.93
CA PRO A 198 1.75 33.78 11.51
C PRO A 198 0.32 34.22 11.86
N PHE A 199 -0.59 33.28 12.07
CA PHE A 199 -2.00 33.53 12.44
C PHE A 199 -2.25 33.47 13.96
N ALA A 200 -1.21 33.22 14.77
CA ALA A 200 -1.32 33.18 16.22
C ALA A 200 -1.72 34.55 16.80
N ALA A 201 -2.54 34.54 17.86
CA ALA A 201 -2.92 35.73 18.63
C ALA A 201 -3.43 36.93 17.82
N GLY A 202 -4.11 36.67 16.68
CA GLY A 202 -4.68 37.73 15.83
C GLY A 202 -3.65 38.57 15.07
N ARG A 203 -2.42 38.08 14.92
CA ARG A 203 -1.37 38.73 14.10
C ARG A 203 -1.81 38.89 12.64
N GLU A 204 -2.54 37.92 12.12
CA GLU A 204 -3.12 37.94 10.78
C GLU A 204 -4.47 37.23 10.73
N ALA A 205 -5.35 37.68 9.83
CA ALA A 205 -6.63 37.01 9.59
C ALA A 205 -6.45 35.77 8.71
N MET A 206 -6.97 34.64 9.20
CA MET A 206 -7.09 33.40 8.42
C MET A 206 -7.82 33.67 7.10
N PRO A 207 -7.39 33.10 5.98
CA PRO A 207 -8.12 33.23 4.73
C PRO A 207 -9.46 32.49 4.77
N GLU A 208 -10.40 32.99 3.95
CA GLU A 208 -11.60 32.23 3.63
C GLU A 208 -11.24 31.10 2.66
N VAL A 209 -11.71 29.89 2.90
CA VAL A 209 -11.40 28.71 2.07
C VAL A 209 -12.70 28.07 1.60
N MET A 210 -12.81 27.85 0.29
CA MET A 210 -13.84 27.03 -0.35
C MET A 210 -13.39 25.56 -0.32
N GLY A 211 -13.34 25.01 0.89
CA GLY A 211 -12.84 23.66 1.16
C GLY A 211 -13.90 22.56 1.11
N GLU A 212 -15.11 22.81 0.59
CA GLU A 212 -16.24 21.90 0.80
C GLU A 212 -16.52 21.00 -0.41
N TYR A 213 -16.57 19.67 -0.17
CA TYR A 213 -16.95 18.66 -1.16
C TYR A 213 -18.29 17.97 -0.83
N VAL A 214 -18.75 18.06 0.43
CA VAL A 214 -20.03 17.48 0.86
C VAL A 214 -21.16 18.32 0.27
N PRO A 215 -22.09 17.75 -0.51
CA PRO A 215 -23.10 18.52 -1.25
C PRO A 215 -23.90 19.52 -0.42
N ALA A 216 -24.16 19.22 0.86
CA ALA A 216 -24.88 20.09 1.78
C ALA A 216 -24.08 21.35 2.21
N HIS A 217 -22.75 21.31 2.10
CA HIS A 217 -21.85 22.40 2.50
C HIS A 217 -21.31 23.19 1.30
N ILE A 218 -21.48 22.71 0.07
CA ILE A 218 -21.06 23.44 -1.14
C ILE A 218 -21.92 24.71 -1.30
N PRO A 219 -21.31 25.92 -1.40
CA PRO A 219 -22.06 27.16 -1.56
C PRO A 219 -22.92 27.20 -2.84
N GLU A 220 -24.13 27.76 -2.74
CA GLU A 220 -25.06 27.90 -3.89
C GLU A 220 -24.45 28.72 -5.05
N ARG A 221 -23.52 29.64 -4.76
CA ARG A 221 -22.77 30.37 -5.80
C ARG A 221 -21.93 29.47 -6.72
N ILE A 222 -21.67 28.22 -6.32
CA ILE A 222 -20.99 27.20 -7.11
C ILE A 222 -22.03 26.28 -7.76
N LEU A 223 -22.93 25.68 -6.98
CA LEU A 223 -23.95 24.75 -7.50
C LEU A 223 -24.92 25.42 -8.49
N GLY A 224 -25.23 26.70 -8.28
CA GLY A 224 -26.11 27.50 -9.13
C GLY A 224 -25.50 27.94 -10.46
N ARG A 225 -24.18 27.75 -10.68
CA ARG A 225 -23.54 28.02 -11.98
C ARG A 225 -23.87 26.97 -13.04
N GLY A 226 -24.34 25.79 -12.61
CA GLY A 226 -24.76 24.72 -13.48
C GLY A 226 -24.56 23.36 -12.82
N ARG A 227 -25.60 22.52 -12.87
CA ARG A 227 -25.50 21.10 -12.55
C ARG A 227 -25.45 20.32 -13.86
N ARG A 228 -24.60 19.30 -13.92
CA ARG A 228 -24.59 18.38 -15.06
C ARG A 228 -25.95 17.69 -15.17
N GLU A 229 -26.39 17.44 -16.40
CA GLU A 229 -27.55 16.58 -16.62
C GLU A 229 -27.25 15.17 -16.06
N PRO A 230 -28.24 14.50 -15.44
CA PRO A 230 -28.05 13.13 -14.96
C PRO A 230 -27.61 12.19 -16.09
N LEU A 231 -26.62 11.33 -15.82
CA LEU A 231 -26.24 10.26 -16.74
C LEU A 231 -27.33 9.19 -16.80
N LYS A 232 -27.46 8.54 -17.96
CA LYS A 232 -28.29 7.33 -18.08
C LYS A 232 -27.63 6.19 -17.26
N PRO A 233 -28.42 5.31 -16.61
CA PRO A 233 -27.86 4.20 -15.83
C PRO A 233 -26.99 3.26 -16.68
N LEU A 234 -25.89 2.77 -16.09
CA LEU A 234 -25.06 1.69 -16.62
C LEU A 234 -25.19 0.48 -15.68
N HIS A 235 -25.83 -0.59 -16.17
CA HIS A 235 -25.99 -1.83 -15.42
C HIS A 235 -25.00 -2.89 -15.92
N ILE A 236 -24.19 -3.40 -15.00
CA ILE A 236 -23.27 -4.53 -15.25
C ILE A 236 -23.85 -5.72 -14.50
N THR A 237 -24.27 -6.76 -15.22
CA THR A 237 -24.90 -7.95 -14.63
C THR A 237 -24.26 -9.23 -15.17
N GLN A 238 -24.19 -10.25 -14.32
CA GLN A 238 -23.80 -11.61 -14.71
C GLN A 238 -24.93 -12.58 -14.35
N PRO A 239 -25.86 -12.87 -15.27
CA PRO A 239 -27.09 -13.61 -14.95
C PRO A 239 -26.84 -15.04 -14.46
N GLU A 240 -25.69 -15.61 -14.81
CA GLU A 240 -25.25 -16.95 -14.40
C GLU A 240 -24.23 -16.92 -13.25
N GLY A 241 -24.01 -15.75 -12.65
CA GLY A 241 -22.98 -15.52 -11.63
C GLY A 241 -21.57 -15.33 -12.20
N PRO A 242 -20.57 -15.16 -11.32
CA PRO A 242 -19.19 -15.01 -11.73
C PRO A 242 -18.58 -16.32 -12.25
N SER A 243 -17.61 -16.21 -13.14
CA SER A 243 -16.84 -17.32 -13.70
C SER A 243 -15.66 -17.74 -12.82
N PHE A 244 -15.42 -17.04 -11.71
CA PHE A 244 -14.45 -17.45 -10.69
C PHE A 244 -15.14 -18.23 -9.57
N THR A 245 -14.39 -19.12 -8.92
CA THR A 245 -14.83 -19.82 -7.71
C THR A 245 -13.96 -19.40 -6.53
N LEU A 246 -14.56 -19.35 -5.35
CA LEU A 246 -13.89 -19.05 -4.09
C LEU A 246 -14.17 -20.18 -3.09
N ASP A 247 -13.15 -20.96 -2.76
CA ASP A 247 -13.19 -21.99 -1.72
C ASP A 247 -12.39 -21.51 -0.50
N GLY A 248 -13.10 -20.95 0.48
CA GLY A 248 -12.49 -20.22 1.59
C GLY A 248 -11.69 -19.02 1.07
N ARG A 249 -10.37 -19.12 1.12
CA ARG A 249 -9.43 -18.11 0.59
C ARG A 249 -8.80 -18.49 -0.76
N LEU A 250 -9.07 -19.69 -1.31
CA LEU A 250 -8.58 -20.13 -2.61
C LEU A 250 -9.47 -19.60 -3.73
N LEU A 251 -8.91 -18.74 -4.58
CA LEU A 251 -9.54 -18.17 -5.74
C LEU A 251 -9.06 -18.88 -7.00
N SER A 252 -9.99 -19.32 -7.85
CA SER A 252 -9.70 -19.94 -9.14
C SER A 252 -10.49 -19.28 -10.27
N TRP A 253 -9.83 -18.93 -11.37
CA TRP A 253 -10.45 -18.22 -12.50
C TRP A 253 -9.61 -18.34 -13.76
N GLN A 254 -10.19 -18.77 -14.89
CA GLN A 254 -9.52 -18.76 -16.22
C GLN A 254 -8.06 -19.25 -16.16
N ASN A 255 -7.85 -20.47 -15.66
CA ASN A 255 -6.56 -21.12 -15.43
C ASN A 255 -5.70 -20.56 -14.27
N TRP A 256 -6.02 -19.38 -13.72
CA TRP A 256 -5.38 -18.87 -12.52
C TRP A 256 -5.86 -19.61 -11.27
N SER A 257 -4.94 -19.79 -10.32
CA SER A 257 -5.26 -20.10 -8.93
C SER A 257 -4.34 -19.33 -7.99
N LEU A 258 -4.90 -18.83 -6.88
CA LEU A 258 -4.15 -18.13 -5.83
C LEU A 258 -4.92 -18.12 -4.51
N ARG A 259 -4.23 -17.81 -3.41
CA ARG A 259 -4.84 -17.63 -2.08
C ARG A 259 -4.78 -16.18 -1.63
N ILE A 260 -5.89 -15.69 -1.09
CA ILE A 260 -6.00 -14.32 -0.59
C ILE A 260 -5.76 -14.32 0.93
N GLY A 261 -4.68 -13.65 1.35
CA GLY A 261 -4.37 -13.38 2.75
C GLY A 261 -4.70 -11.95 3.15
N PHE A 262 -4.53 -11.66 4.44
CA PHE A 262 -4.70 -10.33 5.01
C PHE A 262 -3.93 -10.23 6.34
N ASN A 263 -3.25 -9.11 6.59
CA ASN A 263 -2.62 -8.82 7.88
C ASN A 263 -2.67 -7.33 8.22
N HIS A 264 -2.33 -6.98 9.46
CA HIS A 264 -2.44 -5.62 9.99
C HIS A 264 -1.59 -4.59 9.22
N ARG A 265 -0.43 -4.99 8.68
CA ARG A 265 0.58 -4.07 8.14
C ARG A 265 0.44 -3.87 6.65
N GLU A 266 0.37 -4.95 5.90
CA GLU A 266 0.35 -4.95 4.43
C GLU A 266 -1.06 -4.81 3.87
N GLY A 267 -2.09 -5.08 4.69
CA GLY A 267 -3.46 -5.25 4.23
C GLY A 267 -3.57 -6.56 3.46
N MET A 268 -4.08 -6.51 2.22
CA MET A 268 -4.27 -7.69 1.38
C MET A 268 -2.94 -8.28 0.87
N THR A 269 -2.82 -9.60 0.92
CA THR A 269 -1.68 -10.35 0.37
C THR A 269 -2.17 -11.43 -0.59
N LEU A 270 -1.41 -11.72 -1.65
CA LEU A 270 -1.70 -12.80 -2.59
C LEU A 270 -0.62 -13.88 -2.45
N HIS A 271 -1.03 -15.13 -2.32
CA HIS A 271 -0.13 -16.27 -2.11
C HIS A 271 -0.32 -17.36 -3.15
N THR A 272 0.74 -18.14 -3.36
CA THR A 272 0.75 -19.34 -4.21
C THR A 272 0.06 -19.07 -5.55
N VAL A 273 0.54 -18.06 -6.27
CA VAL A 273 -0.03 -17.64 -7.55
C VAL A 273 0.47 -18.57 -8.64
N ARG A 274 -0.47 -19.23 -9.30
CA ARG A 274 -0.22 -20.30 -10.27
C ARG A 274 -1.10 -20.15 -11.50
N TYR A 275 -0.66 -20.76 -12.59
CA TYR A 275 -1.39 -20.83 -13.84
C TYR A 275 -1.41 -22.26 -14.37
N ARG A 276 -2.60 -22.77 -14.69
CA ARG A 276 -2.80 -24.07 -15.33
C ARG A 276 -2.57 -23.99 -16.84
N ASP A 277 -1.44 -24.50 -17.29
CA ASP A 277 -1.04 -24.60 -18.69
C ASP A 277 -1.24 -26.04 -19.18
N GLY A 278 -2.44 -26.32 -19.69
CA GLY A 278 -2.89 -27.67 -20.04
C GLY A 278 -3.00 -28.57 -18.80
N ASP A 279 -2.18 -29.61 -18.75
CA ASP A 279 -2.12 -30.55 -17.63
C ASP A 279 -1.09 -30.14 -16.55
N ARG A 280 -0.34 -29.06 -16.78
CA ARG A 280 0.67 -28.57 -15.84
C ARG A 280 0.11 -27.41 -15.03
N ASP A 281 0.20 -27.52 -13.72
CA ASP A 281 -0.05 -26.40 -12.83
C ASP A 281 1.28 -25.72 -12.48
N ARG A 282 1.49 -24.50 -12.99
CA ARG A 282 2.80 -23.84 -13.02
C ARG A 282 2.87 -22.68 -12.05
N SER A 283 3.94 -22.63 -11.28
CA SER A 283 4.18 -21.59 -10.29
C SER A 283 4.60 -20.27 -10.95
N ILE A 284 4.13 -19.14 -10.42
CA ILE A 284 4.51 -17.80 -10.84
C ILE A 284 5.07 -16.99 -9.67
N ALA A 285 4.36 -16.96 -8.54
CA ALA A 285 4.83 -16.25 -7.35
C ALA A 285 4.39 -16.98 -6.08
N HIS A 286 5.29 -17.05 -5.10
CA HIS A 286 4.93 -17.51 -3.77
C HIS A 286 4.05 -16.47 -3.06
N ARG A 287 4.42 -15.18 -3.18
CA ARG A 287 3.76 -14.09 -2.46
C ARG A 287 3.89 -12.75 -3.18
N MET A 288 2.80 -11.98 -3.20
CA MET A 288 2.78 -10.60 -3.68
C MET A 288 2.01 -9.71 -2.71
N SER A 289 2.59 -8.56 -2.34
CA SER A 289 2.00 -7.58 -1.42
C SER A 289 2.65 -6.20 -1.57
N PHE A 290 2.16 -5.22 -0.80
CA PHE A 290 2.94 -4.03 -0.46
C PHE A 290 3.67 -4.22 0.85
N ALA A 291 4.91 -3.74 0.93
CA ALA A 291 5.74 -3.88 2.13
C ALA A 291 6.15 -2.55 2.77
N GLU A 292 6.06 -1.43 2.04
CA GLU A 292 6.16 -0.09 2.62
C GLU A 292 5.48 0.97 1.72
N MET A 293 5.05 2.08 2.32
CA MET A 293 4.60 3.28 1.61
C MET A 293 5.20 4.51 2.28
N ILE A 294 6.01 5.28 1.54
CA ILE A 294 6.74 6.45 2.07
C ILE A 294 6.24 7.72 1.38
N VAL A 295 5.73 8.67 2.17
CA VAL A 295 5.14 9.93 1.67
C VAL A 295 5.87 11.14 2.24
N PRO A 296 7.00 11.56 1.62
CA PRO A 296 7.69 12.75 2.05
C PRO A 296 7.09 14.03 1.48
N TYR A 297 6.84 15.01 2.34
CA TYR A 297 6.48 16.37 1.95
C TYR A 297 7.73 17.19 1.63
N ARG A 298 7.64 18.06 0.61
CA ARG A 298 8.77 18.83 0.06
C ARG A 298 8.75 20.29 0.47
N ASP A 299 8.34 20.56 1.70
CA ASP A 299 8.24 21.88 2.29
C ASP A 299 9.01 21.95 3.62
N PRO A 300 10.01 22.84 3.75
CA PRO A 300 10.85 22.93 4.96
C PRO A 300 10.24 23.79 6.07
N SER A 301 9.01 24.31 5.90
CA SER A 301 8.36 25.16 6.89
C SER A 301 8.02 24.40 8.18
N PRO A 302 7.79 25.12 9.30
CA PRO A 302 7.40 24.52 10.58
C PRO A 302 6.20 23.56 10.52
N ASP A 303 5.27 23.77 9.58
CA ASP A 303 4.07 22.94 9.41
C ASP A 303 4.34 21.60 8.69
N HIS A 304 5.49 21.45 8.01
CA HIS A 304 5.73 20.35 7.08
C HIS A 304 7.06 19.62 7.25
N TYR A 305 8.10 20.23 7.84
CA TYR A 305 9.44 19.63 7.85
C TYR A 305 9.53 18.26 8.55
N ARG A 306 8.55 17.93 9.41
CA ARG A 306 8.44 16.66 10.12
C ARG A 306 7.73 15.58 9.32
N ARG A 307 7.02 15.94 8.25
CA ARG A 307 6.14 15.03 7.50
C ARG A 307 6.93 14.16 6.54
N THR A 308 7.18 12.94 6.98
CA THR A 308 7.51 11.82 6.12
C THR A 308 6.83 10.61 6.71
N ALA A 309 5.64 10.31 6.21
CA ALA A 309 4.88 9.16 6.68
C ALA A 309 5.46 7.88 6.10
N PHE A 310 5.57 6.84 6.93
CA PHE A 310 5.81 5.47 6.49
C PHE A 310 4.51 4.69 6.73
N ASP A 311 3.48 4.92 5.91
CA ASP A 311 2.09 4.56 6.23
C ASP A 311 1.91 3.07 6.57
N ILE A 312 2.60 2.18 5.84
CA ILE A 312 2.59 0.75 6.15
C ILE A 312 3.31 0.47 7.47
N GLY A 313 4.52 1.01 7.67
CA GLY A 313 5.31 0.72 8.86
C GLY A 313 4.91 1.44 10.15
N GLU A 314 4.28 2.59 10.05
CA GLU A 314 3.88 3.44 11.18
C GLU A 314 2.43 3.22 11.59
N TRP A 315 1.54 2.87 10.67
CA TRP A 315 0.10 2.68 10.94
C TRP A 315 -0.41 1.28 10.56
N GLY A 316 0.01 0.78 9.40
CA GLY A 316 -0.41 -0.52 8.87
C GLY A 316 -1.69 -0.42 8.03
N LEU A 317 -1.57 -0.75 6.74
CA LEU A 317 -2.68 -0.68 5.79
C LEU A 317 -3.85 -1.60 6.15
N GLY A 318 -3.57 -2.71 6.83
CA GLY A 318 -4.64 -3.57 7.33
C GLY A 318 -5.54 -2.82 8.29
N PHE A 319 -4.98 -2.14 9.29
CA PHE A 319 -5.74 -1.31 10.23
C PHE A 319 -6.45 -0.13 9.56
N MET A 320 -5.90 0.38 8.47
CA MET A 320 -6.44 1.51 7.69
C MET A 320 -7.45 1.09 6.61
N THR A 321 -7.70 -0.20 6.43
CA THR A 321 -8.68 -0.71 5.46
C THR A 321 -10.10 -0.30 5.83
N THR A 322 -10.86 0.21 4.87
CA THR A 322 -12.27 0.57 5.04
C THR A 322 -13.20 -0.49 4.46
N SER A 323 -14.41 -0.60 4.99
CA SER A 323 -15.45 -1.47 4.42
C SER A 323 -15.92 -0.95 3.06
N LEU A 324 -16.03 -1.85 2.08
CA LEU A 324 -16.48 -1.52 0.72
C LEU A 324 -17.99 -1.68 0.56
N GLU A 325 -18.63 -0.73 -0.14
CA GLU A 325 -20.07 -0.73 -0.42
C GLU A 325 -20.38 -1.12 -1.88
N LEU A 326 -21.32 -2.06 -2.05
CA LEU A 326 -21.80 -2.49 -3.36
C LEU A 326 -22.50 -1.34 -4.10
N GLY A 327 -22.11 -1.11 -5.35
CA GLY A 327 -22.67 -0.07 -6.23
C GLY A 327 -22.03 1.31 -6.05
N CYS A 328 -21.21 1.51 -5.01
CA CYS A 328 -20.42 2.72 -4.79
C CYS A 328 -18.94 2.45 -5.08
N ASP A 329 -18.31 1.55 -4.31
CA ASP A 329 -16.89 1.22 -4.43
C ASP A 329 -16.62 0.15 -5.49
N CYS A 330 -17.51 -0.84 -5.57
CA CYS A 330 -17.45 -1.95 -6.53
C CYS A 330 -18.77 -2.10 -7.28
N LEU A 331 -18.70 -2.16 -8.62
CA LEU A 331 -19.86 -2.25 -9.50
C LEU A 331 -19.86 -3.57 -10.28
N GLY A 332 -21.00 -4.25 -10.31
CA GLY A 332 -21.20 -5.51 -11.03
C GLY A 332 -21.59 -6.67 -10.12
N GLU A 333 -21.21 -7.89 -10.50
CA GLU A 333 -21.43 -9.10 -9.70
C GLU A 333 -20.23 -9.31 -8.77
N ILE A 334 -20.36 -8.86 -7.52
CA ILE A 334 -19.24 -8.80 -6.58
C ILE A 334 -19.27 -9.96 -5.58
N ARG A 335 -18.09 -10.47 -5.21
CA ARG A 335 -17.88 -11.29 -4.01
C ARG A 335 -16.96 -10.55 -3.06
N TYR A 336 -17.31 -10.54 -1.79
CA TYR A 336 -16.52 -9.88 -0.75
C TYR A 336 -15.87 -10.91 0.17
N LEU A 337 -14.72 -10.53 0.73
CA LEU A 337 -14.09 -11.21 1.84
C LEU A 337 -13.92 -10.24 3.01
N ASP A 338 -14.30 -10.69 4.20
CA ASP A 338 -14.05 -9.96 5.44
C ASP A 338 -12.59 -10.14 5.88
N ALA A 339 -12.11 -9.19 6.67
CA ALA A 339 -10.85 -9.26 7.39
C ALA A 339 -11.09 -9.17 8.90
N VAL A 340 -10.33 -9.93 9.69
CA VAL A 340 -10.34 -9.86 11.15
C VAL A 340 -9.01 -9.29 11.61
N LEU A 341 -9.06 -8.31 12.51
CA LEU A 341 -7.92 -7.65 13.14
C LEU A 341 -8.17 -7.55 14.65
N HIS A 342 -7.36 -6.76 15.36
CA HIS A 342 -7.48 -6.55 16.80
C HIS A 342 -7.24 -5.08 17.18
N ASN A 343 -7.80 -4.63 18.30
CA ASN A 343 -7.46 -3.34 18.91
C ASN A 343 -6.19 -3.45 19.79
N SER A 344 -5.77 -2.36 20.45
CA SER A 344 -4.54 -2.39 21.27
C SER A 344 -4.65 -3.23 22.55
N LYS A 345 -5.85 -3.71 22.90
CA LYS A 345 -6.09 -4.64 24.02
C LYS A 345 -6.02 -6.12 23.59
N GLY A 346 -5.84 -6.38 22.29
CA GLY A 346 -5.86 -7.72 21.70
C GLY A 346 -7.28 -8.26 21.47
N GLU A 347 -8.30 -7.40 21.52
CA GLU A 347 -9.69 -7.79 21.28
C GLU A 347 -9.96 -7.77 19.77
N PRO A 348 -10.50 -8.86 19.18
CA PRO A 348 -10.71 -8.92 17.74
C PRO A 348 -11.88 -8.06 17.27
N TYR A 349 -11.76 -7.50 16.07
CA TYR A 349 -12.86 -6.86 15.34
C TYR A 349 -12.83 -7.25 13.87
N THR A 350 -13.98 -7.17 13.20
CA THR A 350 -14.13 -7.51 11.79
C THR A 350 -14.30 -6.25 10.96
N ILE A 351 -13.52 -6.12 9.88
CA ILE A 351 -13.77 -5.21 8.78
C ILE A 351 -14.61 -5.98 7.76
N THR A 352 -15.90 -5.66 7.70
CA THR A 352 -16.82 -6.27 6.72
C THR A 352 -16.47 -5.79 5.33
N ASN A 353 -16.55 -6.65 4.32
CA ASN A 353 -16.26 -6.31 2.93
C ASN A 353 -14.88 -5.66 2.73
N ALA A 354 -13.85 -6.14 3.45
CA ALA A 354 -12.50 -5.59 3.37
C ALA A 354 -11.86 -5.78 1.99
N ILE A 355 -12.21 -6.86 1.29
CA ILE A 355 -11.69 -7.17 -0.04
C ILE A 355 -12.86 -7.40 -0.99
N CYS A 356 -12.76 -6.81 -2.17
CA CYS A 356 -13.72 -6.93 -3.27
C CYS A 356 -13.12 -7.74 -4.42
N ILE A 357 -13.87 -8.73 -4.90
CA ILE A 357 -13.48 -9.63 -5.99
C ILE A 357 -14.57 -9.63 -7.07
N HIS A 358 -14.19 -9.31 -8.29
CA HIS A 358 -15.08 -9.38 -9.45
C HIS A 358 -14.28 -9.56 -10.74
N GLU A 359 -14.97 -9.82 -11.84
CA GLU A 359 -14.37 -9.84 -13.17
C GLU A 359 -15.00 -8.78 -14.06
N GLU A 360 -14.20 -8.16 -14.90
CA GLU A 360 -14.60 -7.05 -15.77
C GLU A 360 -14.35 -7.41 -17.23
N ASP A 361 -15.21 -6.92 -18.12
CA ASP A 361 -14.84 -6.82 -19.53
C ASP A 361 -13.69 -5.82 -19.69
N ASN A 362 -12.72 -6.16 -20.53
CA ASN A 362 -11.59 -5.29 -20.87
C ASN A 362 -11.40 -5.20 -22.39
N ALA A 363 -12.49 -4.94 -23.10
CA ALA A 363 -12.50 -4.78 -24.55
C ALA A 363 -11.92 -6.00 -25.30
N VAL A 364 -10.99 -5.80 -26.24
CA VAL A 364 -10.48 -6.84 -27.15
C VAL A 364 -9.24 -7.51 -26.57
N LEU A 365 -9.26 -8.85 -26.48
CA LEU A 365 -8.12 -9.68 -26.11
C LEU A 365 -7.13 -9.82 -27.26
N TRP A 366 -7.63 -10.31 -28.39
CA TRP A 366 -6.88 -10.33 -29.64
C TRP A 366 -7.87 -10.27 -30.82
N LYS A 367 -7.39 -9.73 -31.94
CA LYS A 367 -8.14 -9.65 -33.18
C LYS A 367 -7.21 -9.78 -34.38
N HIS A 368 -7.66 -10.49 -35.40
CA HIS A 368 -7.04 -10.49 -36.71
C HIS A 368 -8.11 -10.42 -37.80
N VAL A 369 -7.80 -9.76 -38.92
CA VAL A 369 -8.66 -9.72 -40.10
C VAL A 369 -7.84 -10.23 -41.27
N ASP A 370 -8.17 -11.43 -41.70
CA ASP A 370 -7.56 -12.07 -42.86
C ASP A 370 -8.45 -11.89 -44.09
N HIS A 371 -7.83 -11.86 -45.27
CA HIS A 371 -8.54 -11.63 -46.53
C HIS A 371 -9.49 -12.79 -46.88
N GLU A 372 -9.12 -14.03 -46.58
CA GLU A 372 -9.89 -15.23 -46.93
C GLU A 372 -10.89 -15.62 -45.84
N ILE A 373 -10.48 -15.61 -44.57
CA ILE A 373 -11.32 -16.08 -43.45
C ILE A 373 -12.10 -14.95 -42.75
N GLY A 374 -11.81 -13.68 -43.04
CA GLY A 374 -12.47 -12.55 -42.39
C GLY A 374 -11.92 -12.25 -40.99
N ALA A 375 -12.77 -11.72 -40.11
CA ALA A 375 -12.35 -11.24 -38.79
C ALA A 375 -12.53 -12.31 -37.70
N GLU A 376 -11.44 -12.65 -37.01
CA GLU A 376 -11.47 -13.37 -35.74
C GLU A 376 -11.26 -12.37 -34.59
N VAL A 377 -12.13 -12.43 -33.59
CA VAL A 377 -12.07 -11.55 -32.41
C VAL A 377 -12.30 -12.37 -31.14
N ARG A 378 -11.50 -12.09 -30.11
CA ARG A 378 -11.78 -12.51 -28.73
C ARG A 378 -11.88 -11.28 -27.84
N ARG A 379 -12.86 -11.27 -26.94
CA ARG A 379 -12.98 -10.24 -25.92
C ARG A 379 -12.16 -10.63 -24.71
N MET A 380 -11.58 -9.63 -24.05
CA MET A 380 -10.80 -9.83 -22.83
C MET A 380 -11.73 -9.71 -21.63
N ARG A 381 -11.53 -10.60 -20.67
CA ARG A 381 -11.96 -10.42 -19.29
C ARG A 381 -10.73 -10.36 -18.39
N ARG A 382 -10.84 -9.59 -17.31
CA ARG A 382 -9.84 -9.56 -16.25
C ARG A 382 -10.50 -9.80 -14.90
N LEU A 383 -9.85 -10.57 -14.04
CA LEU A 383 -10.20 -10.70 -12.63
C LEU A 383 -9.59 -9.52 -11.87
N THR A 384 -10.36 -8.89 -10.99
CA THR A 384 -9.93 -7.79 -10.14
C THR A 384 -10.12 -8.17 -8.68
N ILE A 385 -9.06 -8.03 -7.90
CA ILE A 385 -9.02 -8.26 -6.45
C ILE A 385 -8.55 -6.95 -5.82
N SER A 386 -9.36 -6.35 -4.96
CA SER A 386 -9.09 -5.00 -4.46
C SER A 386 -9.38 -4.82 -2.98
N PHE A 387 -8.66 -3.88 -2.36
CA PHE A 387 -8.94 -3.36 -1.03
C PHE A 387 -8.62 -1.87 -1.02
N HIS A 388 -9.36 -1.09 -0.24
CA HIS A 388 -9.20 0.36 -0.15
C HIS A 388 -8.78 0.73 1.27
N VAL A 389 -7.87 1.68 1.39
CA VAL A 389 -7.36 2.17 2.67
C VAL A 389 -7.51 3.67 2.74
N THR A 390 -7.86 4.17 3.93
CA THR A 390 -7.86 5.60 4.26
C THR A 390 -6.75 5.84 5.26
N VAL A 391 -5.74 6.61 4.86
CA VAL A 391 -4.64 7.01 5.73
C VAL A 391 -4.73 8.52 5.92
N ALA A 392 -5.25 8.93 7.07
CA ALA A 392 -5.55 10.31 7.41
C ALA A 392 -6.39 11.00 6.31
N ASN A 393 -5.76 11.83 5.49
CA ASN A 393 -6.39 12.65 4.47
C ASN A 393 -6.43 11.99 3.07
N TYR A 394 -5.69 10.90 2.84
CA TYR A 394 -5.61 10.21 1.55
C TYR A 394 -6.37 8.88 1.55
N GLU A 395 -6.89 8.51 0.38
CA GLU A 395 -7.30 7.15 0.08
C GLU A 395 -6.43 6.53 -1.00
N TYR A 396 -6.08 5.25 -0.79
CA TYR A 396 -5.38 4.43 -1.77
C TYR A 396 -6.22 3.21 -2.09
N LEU A 397 -6.64 3.09 -3.34
CA LEU A 397 -7.46 1.98 -3.81
C LEU A 397 -6.53 1.06 -4.60
N VAL A 398 -6.30 -0.14 -4.06
CA VAL A 398 -5.32 -1.08 -4.59
C VAL A 398 -6.04 -2.17 -5.37
N TYR A 399 -5.61 -2.40 -6.60
CA TYR A 399 -6.16 -3.40 -7.50
C TYR A 399 -5.06 -4.34 -7.98
N TRP A 400 -5.20 -5.63 -7.67
CA TRP A 400 -4.48 -6.68 -8.37
C TRP A 400 -5.38 -7.27 -9.45
N ARG A 401 -4.91 -7.26 -10.69
CA ARG A 401 -5.66 -7.75 -11.83
C ARG A 401 -4.95 -8.88 -12.55
N LEU A 402 -5.68 -9.95 -12.83
CA LEU A 402 -5.19 -11.12 -13.55
C LEU A 402 -5.93 -11.22 -14.88
N TYR A 403 -5.18 -11.47 -15.95
CA TYR A 403 -5.68 -11.42 -17.33
C TYR A 403 -5.67 -12.80 -17.98
N GLN A 404 -6.57 -13.02 -18.95
CA GLN A 404 -6.66 -14.30 -19.68
C GLN A 404 -5.39 -14.63 -20.48
N ASP A 405 -4.58 -13.62 -20.84
CA ASP A 405 -3.31 -13.80 -21.55
C ASP A 405 -2.10 -14.07 -20.62
N GLY A 406 -2.35 -14.28 -19.32
CA GLY A 406 -1.31 -14.55 -18.34
C GLY A 406 -0.68 -13.30 -17.74
N ASN A 407 -1.10 -12.09 -18.12
CA ASN A 407 -0.59 -10.88 -17.47
C ASN A 407 -1.12 -10.70 -16.04
N ILE A 408 -0.32 -10.06 -15.19
CA ILE A 408 -0.71 -9.54 -13.87
C ILE A 408 -0.44 -8.04 -13.87
N GLU A 409 -1.39 -7.26 -13.36
CA GLU A 409 -1.27 -5.81 -13.13
C GLU A 409 -1.48 -5.51 -11.66
N CYS A 410 -0.66 -4.62 -11.11
CA CYS A 410 -0.95 -3.92 -9.87
C CYS A 410 -1.26 -2.46 -10.21
N GLU A 411 -2.47 -1.99 -9.95
CA GLU A 411 -2.90 -0.60 -10.10
C GLU A 411 -3.24 -0.01 -8.74
N VAL A 412 -2.76 1.21 -8.47
CA VAL A 412 -3.09 2.00 -7.31
C VAL A 412 -3.73 3.29 -7.79
N ARG A 413 -4.87 3.63 -7.20
CA ARG A 413 -5.56 4.90 -7.38
C ARG A 413 -5.40 5.71 -6.12
N ALA A 414 -4.71 6.83 -6.19
CA ALA A 414 -4.64 7.80 -5.10
C ALA A 414 -5.74 8.84 -5.28
N THR A 415 -6.48 9.14 -4.23
CA THR A 415 -7.53 10.16 -4.16
C THR A 415 -7.58 10.71 -2.74
N GLY A 416 -8.52 11.62 -2.47
CA GLY A 416 -8.77 12.13 -1.13
C GLY A 416 -8.50 13.62 -1.05
N ILE A 417 -8.10 14.10 0.12
CA ILE A 417 -7.97 15.53 0.40
C ILE A 417 -6.51 15.85 0.56
N MET A 418 -6.00 16.83 -0.18
CA MET A 418 -4.62 17.28 0.00
C MET A 418 -4.45 18.03 1.31
N VAL A 419 -3.32 17.83 1.98
CA VAL A 419 -2.90 18.73 3.06
C VAL A 419 -2.76 20.14 2.47
N THR A 420 -3.40 21.12 3.11
CA THR A 420 -3.33 22.53 2.73
C THR A 420 -2.80 23.39 3.87
N THR A 421 -2.25 24.55 3.54
CA THR A 421 -1.69 25.48 4.52
C THR A 421 -2.04 26.91 4.13
N PRO A 422 -2.55 27.73 5.08
CA PRO A 422 -2.82 29.14 4.84
C PRO A 422 -1.54 29.95 4.72
N LEU A 423 -1.56 31.02 3.93
CA LEU A 423 -0.46 31.94 3.68
C LEU A 423 -0.79 33.35 4.19
N PRO A 424 0.21 34.04 4.75
CA PRO A 424 0.15 35.47 4.91
C PRO A 424 -0.12 36.20 3.60
N ALA A 425 -0.75 37.37 3.66
CA ALA A 425 -1.00 38.20 2.49
C ALA A 425 0.33 38.56 1.78
N GLY A 426 0.47 38.14 0.53
CA GLY A 426 1.67 38.38 -0.28
C GLY A 426 2.84 37.43 0.01
N ALA A 427 2.69 36.45 0.90
CA ALA A 427 3.72 35.44 1.10
C ALA A 427 3.87 34.53 -0.13
N PRO A 428 5.11 34.11 -0.46
CA PRO A 428 5.36 33.17 -1.54
C PRO A 428 5.10 31.71 -1.09
N ASN A 429 4.90 30.83 -2.06
CA ASN A 429 4.72 29.38 -1.88
C ASN A 429 5.63 28.59 -2.84
N PRO A 430 6.97 28.69 -2.72
CA PRO A 430 7.89 28.07 -3.69
C PRO A 430 7.85 26.53 -3.67
N ASN A 431 7.31 25.93 -2.60
CA ASN A 431 7.28 24.50 -2.34
C ASN A 431 5.88 23.88 -2.53
N GLY A 432 4.95 24.59 -3.17
CA GLY A 432 3.61 24.08 -3.42
C GLY A 432 2.81 24.95 -4.39
N THR A 433 1.59 24.53 -4.70
CA THR A 433 0.68 25.27 -5.59
C THR A 433 -0.41 25.95 -4.79
N LEU A 434 -0.75 27.20 -5.14
CA LEU A 434 -1.92 27.88 -4.59
C LEU A 434 -3.19 27.21 -5.13
N VAL A 435 -4.05 26.72 -4.24
CA VAL A 435 -5.26 25.96 -4.59
C VAL A 435 -6.56 26.67 -4.19
N ASP A 436 -6.46 27.64 -3.27
CA ASP A 436 -7.58 28.49 -2.86
C ASP A 436 -7.06 29.86 -2.41
N GLU A 437 -7.95 30.73 -1.92
CA GLU A 437 -7.58 32.05 -1.42
C GLU A 437 -6.52 31.93 -0.31
N ARG A 438 -5.32 32.46 -0.60
CA ARG A 438 -4.12 32.40 0.25
C ARG A 438 -3.93 31.02 0.90
N THR A 439 -4.21 29.95 0.17
CA THR A 439 -4.10 28.59 0.68
C THR A 439 -3.38 27.76 -0.37
N TYR A 440 -2.24 27.19 0.00
CA TYR A 440 -1.44 26.36 -0.88
C TYR A 440 -1.40 24.93 -0.39
N ALA A 441 -1.06 24.02 -1.30
CA ALA A 441 -0.79 22.63 -0.98
C ALA A 441 0.66 22.29 -1.34
N PRO A 442 1.47 21.79 -0.39
CA PRO A 442 2.88 21.47 -0.62
C PRO A 442 3.06 20.31 -1.61
N PHE A 443 4.13 20.38 -2.40
CA PHE A 443 4.55 19.26 -3.23
C PHE A 443 4.99 18.09 -2.35
N HIS A 444 4.73 16.87 -2.80
CA HIS A 444 5.10 15.65 -2.10
C HIS A 444 5.22 14.50 -3.09
N GLN A 445 5.70 13.36 -2.62
CA GLN A 445 5.80 12.14 -3.41
C GLN A 445 5.14 11.01 -2.66
N HIS A 446 4.56 10.05 -3.38
CA HIS A 446 4.08 8.81 -2.83
C HIS A 446 4.95 7.69 -3.38
N PHE A 447 5.73 7.03 -2.54
CA PHE A 447 6.51 5.85 -2.92
C PHE A 447 5.84 4.61 -2.34
N LEU A 448 5.43 3.69 -3.20
CA LEU A 448 4.93 2.37 -2.83
C LEU A 448 6.00 1.33 -3.11
N VAL A 449 6.17 0.38 -2.19
CA VAL A 449 7.14 -0.71 -2.34
C VAL A 449 6.39 -2.04 -2.45
N ALA A 450 6.31 -2.58 -3.66
CA ALA A 450 5.77 -3.92 -3.90
C ALA A 450 6.83 -4.98 -3.56
N ARG A 451 6.45 -5.94 -2.71
CA ARG A 451 7.25 -7.13 -2.41
C ARG A 451 6.74 -8.30 -3.25
N LEU A 452 7.58 -8.79 -4.15
CA LEU A 452 7.25 -9.82 -5.12
C LEU A 452 8.21 -11.00 -4.91
N ASP A 453 7.74 -12.00 -4.15
CA ASP A 453 8.43 -13.27 -3.92
C ASP A 453 8.08 -14.21 -5.08
N MET A 454 8.96 -14.28 -6.07
CA MET A 454 8.70 -14.89 -7.38
C MET A 454 9.18 -16.34 -7.40
N ASP A 455 8.36 -17.23 -7.97
CA ASP A 455 8.62 -18.67 -8.06
C ASP A 455 8.30 -19.14 -9.49
N ILE A 456 8.99 -18.61 -10.51
CA ILE A 456 8.73 -18.95 -11.91
C ILE A 456 9.08 -20.42 -12.14
N ASP A 457 8.07 -21.28 -12.35
CA ASP A 457 8.24 -22.75 -12.42
C ASP A 457 9.08 -23.36 -11.27
N GLY A 458 9.10 -22.71 -10.10
CA GLY A 458 9.89 -23.11 -8.94
C GLY A 458 10.76 -21.96 -8.39
N PRO A 459 11.41 -22.16 -7.22
CA PRO A 459 12.10 -21.09 -6.51
C PRO A 459 13.46 -20.73 -7.11
N ASP A 460 14.14 -21.64 -7.82
CA ASP A 460 15.49 -21.37 -8.34
C ASP A 460 15.42 -20.46 -9.57
N ASN A 461 15.52 -19.14 -9.35
CA ASN A 461 15.30 -18.11 -10.34
C ASN A 461 16.51 -17.17 -10.46
N THR A 462 16.63 -16.51 -11.61
CA THR A 462 17.63 -15.48 -11.88
C THR A 462 16.94 -14.24 -12.40
N VAL A 463 17.24 -13.09 -11.81
CA VAL A 463 16.78 -11.80 -12.34
C VAL A 463 17.74 -11.34 -13.43
N VAL A 464 17.19 -11.01 -14.60
CA VAL A 464 17.94 -10.56 -15.77
C VAL A 464 17.53 -9.14 -16.11
N MET A 465 18.50 -8.22 -16.12
CA MET A 465 18.35 -6.90 -16.70
C MET A 465 18.37 -7.00 -18.22
N SER A 466 17.43 -6.36 -18.88
CA SER A 466 17.28 -6.33 -20.34
C SER A 466 17.32 -4.89 -20.83
N GLU A 467 18.19 -4.61 -21.80
CA GLU A 467 18.37 -3.29 -22.40
C GLU A 467 18.44 -3.38 -23.92
N SER A 468 17.92 -2.37 -24.61
CA SER A 468 17.90 -2.29 -26.08
C SER A 468 18.94 -1.31 -26.60
N PHE A 469 19.65 -1.68 -27.66
CA PHE A 469 20.69 -0.86 -28.30
C PHE A 469 20.58 -0.91 -29.82
N ALA A 470 20.80 0.22 -30.48
CA ALA A 470 21.02 0.26 -31.92
C ALA A 470 22.47 -0.14 -32.22
N GLU A 471 22.68 -1.01 -33.20
CA GLU A 471 24.04 -1.34 -33.64
C GLU A 471 24.57 -0.28 -34.62
N PRO A 472 25.90 -0.05 -34.67
CA PRO A 472 26.49 0.91 -35.60
C PRO A 472 26.16 0.61 -37.07
N VAL A 473 26.11 1.65 -37.90
CA VAL A 473 26.04 1.49 -39.35
C VAL A 473 27.34 0.85 -39.86
N GLY A 474 27.21 -0.20 -40.66
CA GLY A 474 28.35 -0.93 -41.22
C GLY A 474 27.94 -1.88 -42.35
N PRO A 475 28.85 -2.71 -42.87
CA PRO A 475 28.53 -3.64 -43.95
C PRO A 475 27.35 -4.58 -43.64
N ASP A 476 27.21 -5.01 -42.40
CA ASP A 476 26.14 -5.91 -41.93
C ASP A 476 24.86 -5.17 -41.46
N ASN A 477 24.93 -3.84 -41.33
CA ASN A 477 23.81 -2.97 -40.97
C ASN A 477 23.87 -1.64 -41.77
N PRO A 478 23.83 -1.70 -43.12
CA PRO A 478 24.15 -0.54 -43.97
C PRO A 478 23.14 0.60 -43.86
N HIS A 479 21.97 0.33 -43.28
CA HIS A 479 20.88 1.29 -43.12
C HIS A 479 20.62 1.67 -41.65
N GLY A 480 21.41 1.14 -40.70
CA GLY A 480 21.24 1.48 -39.28
C GLY A 480 19.92 1.00 -38.67
N LEU A 481 19.34 -0.08 -39.20
CA LEU A 481 18.04 -0.60 -38.78
C LEU A 481 18.15 -1.63 -37.64
N SER A 482 19.34 -2.19 -37.42
CA SER A 482 19.54 -3.22 -36.40
C SER A 482 19.31 -2.67 -34.99
N LEU A 483 18.47 -3.38 -34.23
CA LEU A 483 18.22 -3.19 -32.81
C LEU A 483 18.43 -4.52 -32.11
N VAL A 484 19.30 -4.53 -31.12
CA VAL A 484 19.63 -5.72 -30.33
C VAL A 484 19.22 -5.54 -28.88
N VAL A 485 18.98 -6.66 -28.19
CA VAL A 485 18.67 -6.68 -26.77
C VAL A 485 19.79 -7.37 -26.02
N HIS A 486 20.41 -6.67 -25.09
CA HIS A 486 21.40 -7.25 -24.18
C HIS A 486 20.70 -7.70 -22.90
N ASN A 487 20.90 -8.98 -22.55
CA ASN A 487 20.34 -9.60 -21.36
C ASN A 487 21.50 -9.92 -20.41
N ILE A 488 21.51 -9.28 -19.24
CA ILE A 488 22.58 -9.38 -18.25
C ILE A 488 21.99 -9.95 -16.97
N PRO A 489 22.37 -11.19 -16.59
CA PRO A 489 22.03 -11.75 -15.28
C PRO A 489 22.60 -10.87 -14.16
N LEU A 490 21.75 -10.52 -13.20
CA LEU A 490 22.16 -9.88 -11.96
C LEU A 490 22.57 -10.99 -10.98
N ARG A 491 23.81 -10.97 -10.53
CA ARG A 491 24.41 -12.08 -9.75
C ARG A 491 24.48 -11.81 -8.28
N THR A 492 24.53 -10.54 -7.87
CA THR A 492 24.59 -10.14 -6.47
C THR A 492 23.59 -9.05 -6.15
N GLU A 493 23.27 -8.86 -4.88
CA GLU A 493 22.36 -7.80 -4.42
C GLU A 493 22.86 -6.39 -4.81
N GLY A 494 24.18 -6.18 -4.84
CA GLY A 494 24.79 -4.93 -5.27
C GLY A 494 24.55 -4.64 -6.76
N GLU A 495 24.68 -5.66 -7.62
CA GLU A 495 24.28 -5.54 -9.04
C GLU A 495 22.77 -5.30 -9.18
N ALA A 496 21.97 -5.78 -8.23
CA ALA A 496 20.52 -5.69 -8.27
C ALA A 496 19.90 -4.42 -7.68
N LYS A 497 20.71 -3.41 -7.36
CA LYS A 497 20.26 -2.03 -7.11
C LYS A 497 20.10 -1.32 -8.45
N GLN A 498 18.86 -1.28 -8.93
CA GLN A 498 18.57 -1.01 -10.33
C GLN A 498 17.61 0.16 -10.49
N ASP A 499 17.86 0.96 -11.54
CA ASP A 499 17.04 2.12 -11.90
C ASP A 499 16.60 2.05 -13.36
N VAL A 500 15.41 2.57 -13.65
CA VAL A 500 14.92 2.68 -15.03
C VAL A 500 15.85 3.54 -15.88
N SER A 501 15.92 3.22 -17.18
CA SER A 501 16.65 4.02 -18.16
C SER A 501 15.78 4.24 -19.38
N PHE A 502 15.40 5.50 -19.62
CA PHE A 502 14.64 5.90 -20.80
C PHE A 502 15.44 5.64 -22.09
N ALA A 503 16.76 5.84 -22.06
CA ALA A 503 17.61 5.72 -23.25
C ALA A 503 17.74 4.26 -23.74
N THR A 504 17.78 3.30 -22.82
CA THR A 504 17.97 1.87 -23.13
C THR A 504 16.70 1.04 -22.97
N GLN A 505 15.59 1.68 -22.57
CA GLN A 505 14.31 1.03 -22.25
C GLN A 505 14.51 -0.14 -21.28
N ARG A 506 15.33 0.09 -20.23
CA ARG A 506 15.72 -0.95 -19.28
C ARG A 506 14.50 -1.57 -18.61
N ALA A 507 14.48 -2.90 -18.56
CA ALA A 507 13.48 -3.68 -17.86
C ALA A 507 14.11 -4.92 -17.21
N TRP A 508 13.35 -5.60 -16.35
CA TRP A 508 13.83 -6.76 -15.61
C TRP A 508 12.89 -7.94 -15.81
N LYS A 509 13.44 -9.15 -15.85
CA LYS A 509 12.67 -10.39 -15.93
C LYS A 509 13.20 -11.40 -14.93
N VAL A 510 12.29 -12.08 -14.24
CA VAL A 510 12.61 -13.22 -13.40
C VAL A 510 12.52 -14.46 -14.27
N VAL A 511 13.60 -15.21 -14.37
CA VAL A 511 13.77 -16.33 -15.30
C VAL A 511 14.07 -17.58 -14.49
N ASN A 512 13.49 -18.72 -14.86
CA ASN A 512 13.97 -20.01 -14.36
C ASN A 512 14.95 -20.62 -15.37
N PRO A 513 16.27 -20.63 -15.09
CA PRO A 513 17.26 -21.14 -16.03
C PRO A 513 17.29 -22.68 -16.10
N ASN A 514 16.58 -23.37 -15.20
CA ASN A 514 16.59 -24.84 -15.12
C ASN A 514 15.49 -25.49 -15.97
N VAL A 515 14.55 -24.70 -16.48
CA VAL A 515 13.46 -25.15 -17.33
C VAL A 515 13.64 -24.61 -18.75
N VAL A 516 13.47 -25.48 -19.74
CA VAL A 516 13.49 -25.09 -21.16
C VAL A 516 12.12 -25.38 -21.76
N THR A 517 11.52 -24.37 -22.36
CA THR A 517 10.22 -24.47 -23.04
C THR A 517 10.36 -25.14 -24.41
N ALA A 518 9.26 -25.51 -25.06
CA ALA A 518 9.32 -26.18 -26.36
C ALA A 518 9.93 -25.28 -27.46
N LEU A 519 9.93 -23.95 -27.23
CA LEU A 519 10.58 -22.97 -28.09
C LEU A 519 12.09 -22.79 -27.83
N GLY A 520 12.67 -23.54 -26.89
CA GLY A 520 14.08 -23.44 -26.51
C GLY A 520 14.41 -22.22 -25.64
N ALA A 521 13.40 -21.54 -25.09
CA ALA A 521 13.57 -20.41 -24.18
C ALA A 521 13.48 -20.87 -22.72
N HIS A 522 13.96 -20.04 -21.80
CA HIS A 522 13.71 -20.21 -20.38
C HIS A 522 12.44 -19.43 -19.99
N PRO A 523 11.51 -20.03 -19.23
CA PRO A 523 10.27 -19.36 -18.85
C PRO A 523 10.57 -18.19 -17.91
N ALA A 524 9.88 -17.07 -18.14
CA ALA A 524 10.09 -15.86 -17.38
C ALA A 524 8.81 -15.04 -17.21
N TYR A 525 8.78 -14.20 -16.18
CA TYR A 525 7.88 -13.04 -16.10
C TYR A 525 8.71 -11.75 -16.08
N LYS A 526 8.34 -10.83 -16.97
CA LYS A 526 8.96 -9.51 -17.11
C LYS A 526 8.21 -8.49 -16.25
N LEU A 527 8.94 -7.83 -15.34
CA LEU A 527 8.48 -6.60 -14.70
C LEU A 527 8.55 -5.47 -15.72
N VAL A 528 7.39 -4.93 -16.09
CA VAL A 528 7.25 -3.75 -16.92
C VAL A 528 6.99 -2.56 -16.00
N PRO A 529 8.01 -1.72 -15.75
CA PRO A 529 7.87 -0.62 -14.83
C PRO A 529 6.98 0.48 -15.44
N SER A 530 6.04 0.97 -14.63
CA SER A 530 5.37 2.25 -14.81
C SER A 530 5.34 2.98 -13.46
N GLY A 531 5.27 4.31 -13.49
CA GLY A 531 5.29 5.12 -12.26
C GLY A 531 6.62 5.13 -11.50
N ALA A 532 7.74 4.72 -12.12
CA ALA A 532 9.05 4.87 -11.50
C ALA A 532 9.43 6.36 -11.43
N ILE A 533 9.72 6.86 -10.23
CA ILE A 533 10.09 8.26 -9.98
C ILE A 533 11.36 8.32 -9.12
N PRO A 534 12.24 9.32 -9.30
CA PRO A 534 13.43 9.47 -8.45
C PRO A 534 13.06 10.02 -7.07
N ALA A 535 13.86 9.69 -6.06
CA ALA A 535 13.72 10.19 -4.68
C ALA A 535 13.84 11.73 -4.56
N MET A 536 14.63 12.36 -5.43
CA MET A 536 14.90 13.81 -5.43
C MET A 536 15.37 14.36 -4.07
N PHE A 537 16.10 13.58 -3.27
CA PHE A 537 16.70 14.03 -2.01
C PHE A 537 18.19 14.30 -2.15
N GLU A 538 18.69 15.23 -1.33
CA GLU A 538 20.13 15.37 -1.15
C GLU A 538 20.67 14.08 -0.52
N PRO A 539 21.76 13.49 -1.07
CA PRO A 539 22.42 12.36 -0.45
C PRO A 539 22.80 12.66 1.01
N GLY A 540 22.49 11.72 1.92
CA GLY A 540 22.74 11.89 3.36
C GLY A 540 21.74 12.78 4.09
N SER A 541 20.66 13.23 3.45
CA SER A 541 19.55 13.88 4.17
C SER A 541 18.88 12.91 5.15
N PRO A 542 18.41 13.37 6.33
CA PRO A 542 17.83 12.49 7.34
C PRO A 542 16.62 11.67 6.87
N VAL A 543 15.84 12.20 5.92
CA VAL A 543 14.73 11.47 5.30
C VAL A 543 15.25 10.26 4.53
N LEU A 544 16.27 10.45 3.70
CA LEU A 544 16.86 9.35 2.92
C LEU A 544 17.63 8.37 3.79
N GLU A 545 18.21 8.80 4.91
CA GLU A 545 18.84 7.89 5.89
C GLU A 545 17.83 6.87 6.45
N ARG A 546 16.56 7.27 6.67
CA ARG A 546 15.48 6.37 7.12
C ARG A 546 14.78 5.64 5.97
N ALA A 547 14.70 6.24 4.80
CA ALA A 547 13.95 5.74 3.64
C ALA A 547 14.86 5.18 2.55
N GLY A 548 15.98 4.54 2.90
CA GLY A 548 16.99 4.09 1.94
C GLY A 548 16.45 3.26 0.76
N VAL A 549 15.34 2.52 0.97
CA VAL A 549 14.59 1.81 -0.09
C VAL A 549 14.23 2.67 -1.30
N ILE A 550 13.89 3.96 -1.14
CA ILE A 550 13.44 4.80 -2.26
C ILE A 550 14.60 5.28 -3.15
N ALA A 551 15.86 4.96 -2.79
CA ALA A 551 17.03 5.37 -3.53
C ALA A 551 17.18 4.67 -4.91
N HIS A 552 16.54 3.51 -5.08
CA HIS A 552 16.54 2.77 -6.34
C HIS A 552 15.13 2.28 -6.70
N THR A 553 14.88 2.13 -8.01
CA THR A 553 13.60 1.67 -8.55
C THR A 553 13.34 0.19 -8.26
N LEU A 554 14.39 -0.63 -8.27
CA LEU A 554 14.31 -2.07 -8.02
C LEU A 554 15.47 -2.52 -7.14
N TRP A 555 15.14 -3.39 -6.20
CA TRP A 555 16.09 -4.19 -5.43
C TRP A 555 15.76 -5.66 -5.59
N VAL A 556 16.78 -6.51 -5.53
CA VAL A 556 16.60 -7.97 -5.48
C VAL A 556 17.45 -8.52 -4.34
N THR A 557 16.82 -9.34 -3.51
CA THR A 557 17.47 -10.03 -2.39
C THR A 557 17.19 -11.54 -2.49
N PRO A 558 18.07 -12.41 -1.95
CA PRO A 558 17.66 -13.79 -1.72
C PRO A 558 16.52 -13.82 -0.69
N ASN A 559 15.61 -14.78 -0.82
CA ASN A 559 14.48 -14.93 0.08
C ASN A 559 14.97 -15.29 1.49
N ARG A 560 14.49 -14.53 2.48
CA ARG A 560 14.74 -14.80 3.90
C ARG A 560 13.48 -14.53 4.73
N PRO A 561 13.13 -15.41 5.69
CA PRO A 561 11.96 -15.21 6.54
C PRO A 561 12.00 -13.94 7.40
N ASP A 562 13.20 -13.49 7.78
CA ASP A 562 13.43 -12.30 8.60
C ASP A 562 13.50 -10.98 7.82
N GLU A 563 13.49 -11.03 6.47
CA GLU A 563 13.59 -9.85 5.60
C GLU A 563 12.22 -9.52 4.98
N ARG A 564 11.37 -8.84 5.75
CA ARG A 564 9.97 -8.53 5.39
C ARG A 564 9.71 -7.05 5.08
N TRP A 565 10.36 -6.15 5.83
CA TRP A 565 10.07 -4.71 5.84
C TRP A 565 11.21 -3.90 5.23
N PRO A 566 11.05 -3.33 4.03
CA PRO A 566 12.16 -2.79 3.24
C PRO A 566 12.77 -1.50 3.80
N ALA A 567 12.05 -0.78 4.67
CA ALA A 567 12.57 0.36 5.44
C ALA A 567 12.95 -0.01 6.90
N GLY A 568 12.83 -1.30 7.26
CA GLY A 568 12.98 -1.79 8.63
C GLY A 568 11.66 -2.11 9.33
N GLU A 569 11.71 -2.98 10.34
CA GLU A 569 10.52 -3.40 11.09
C GLU A 569 9.95 -2.26 11.95
N PHE A 570 10.82 -1.43 12.53
CA PHE A 570 10.46 -0.35 13.45
C PHE A 570 10.86 1.01 12.86
N VAL A 571 9.99 1.58 12.01
CA VAL A 571 10.24 2.85 11.31
C VAL A 571 9.88 4.07 12.17
N ASN A 572 8.93 3.93 13.10
CA ASN A 572 8.55 5.01 14.00
C ASN A 572 9.74 5.42 14.87
N GLN A 573 10.04 6.73 14.92
CA GLN A 573 11.21 7.32 15.58
C GLN A 573 12.55 6.69 15.17
N SER A 574 12.64 6.05 14.00
CA SER A 574 13.90 5.51 13.51
C SER A 574 14.88 6.64 13.15
N ALA A 575 16.17 6.42 13.38
CA ALA A 575 17.23 7.29 12.87
C ALA A 575 17.67 6.93 11.45
N ARG A 576 17.55 5.65 11.10
CA ARG A 576 18.12 5.08 9.89
C ARG A 576 17.32 3.87 9.42
N ASP A 577 17.44 3.57 8.14
CA ASP A 577 16.94 2.37 7.50
C ASP A 577 17.64 1.14 8.10
N THR A 578 16.85 0.12 8.43
CA THR A 578 17.34 -1.19 8.90
C THR A 578 16.91 -2.34 7.99
N GLY A 579 16.25 -2.04 6.88
CA GLY A 579 15.79 -2.94 5.84
C GLY A 579 16.79 -3.06 4.68
N LEU A 580 16.35 -2.74 3.46
CA LEU A 580 17.04 -3.09 2.21
C LEU A 580 18.47 -2.58 2.12
N THR A 581 18.74 -1.33 2.53
CA THR A 581 20.10 -0.80 2.48
C THR A 581 21.07 -1.60 3.36
N ARG A 582 20.58 -2.09 4.51
CA ARG A 582 21.34 -2.93 5.43
C ARG A 582 21.49 -4.35 4.92
N TRP A 583 20.41 -4.98 4.46
CA TRP A 583 20.43 -6.37 4.00
C TRP A 583 21.37 -6.53 2.79
N THR A 584 21.23 -5.64 1.81
CA THR A 584 22.02 -5.68 0.57
C THR A 584 23.46 -5.22 0.73
N ALA A 585 23.87 -4.73 1.90
CA ALA A 585 25.28 -4.48 2.20
C ALA A 585 26.10 -5.78 2.30
N ALA A 586 25.44 -6.92 2.51
CA ALA A 586 26.05 -8.25 2.48
C ALA A 586 26.41 -8.73 1.06
N ASP A 587 25.85 -8.10 0.03
CA ASP A 587 26.09 -8.40 -1.39
C ASP A 587 25.96 -9.90 -1.73
N ARG A 588 24.90 -10.52 -1.22
CA ARG A 588 24.68 -11.97 -1.32
C ARG A 588 24.45 -12.39 -2.78
N PRO A 589 24.79 -13.63 -3.14
CA PRO A 589 24.46 -14.17 -4.46
C PRO A 589 22.94 -14.29 -4.65
N ILE A 590 22.46 -13.94 -5.85
CA ILE A 590 21.04 -13.98 -6.26
C ILE A 590 20.83 -14.70 -7.61
N GLU A 591 21.87 -15.31 -8.17
CA GLU A 591 21.74 -16.11 -9.41
C GLU A 591 21.26 -17.53 -9.08
N ASN A 592 20.25 -18.00 -9.80
CA ASN A 592 19.66 -19.34 -9.68
C ASN A 592 19.30 -19.71 -8.23
N THR A 593 18.56 -18.83 -7.57
CA THR A 593 18.15 -18.98 -6.17
C THR A 593 16.75 -18.40 -5.94
N ASP A 594 16.20 -18.63 -4.76
CA ASP A 594 14.93 -18.05 -4.33
C ASP A 594 15.08 -16.54 -4.15
N VAL A 595 14.40 -15.74 -4.98
CA VAL A 595 14.58 -14.28 -5.05
C VAL A 595 13.30 -13.53 -4.74
N VAL A 596 13.47 -12.39 -4.05
CA VAL A 596 12.40 -11.41 -3.81
C VAL A 596 12.76 -10.12 -4.53
N LEU A 597 11.84 -9.64 -5.35
CA LEU A 597 11.92 -8.32 -5.97
C LEU A 597 11.22 -7.31 -5.06
N TRP A 598 11.85 -6.16 -4.87
CA TRP A 598 11.31 -5.01 -4.17
C TRP A 598 11.21 -3.86 -5.16
N TYR A 599 10.02 -3.66 -5.72
CA TYR A 599 9.79 -2.68 -6.76
C TYR A 599 9.21 -1.40 -6.17
N VAL A 600 9.90 -0.28 -6.41
CA VAL A 600 9.55 1.05 -5.92
C VAL A 600 8.92 1.85 -7.06
N PHE A 601 7.70 2.32 -6.85
CA PHE A 601 6.94 3.10 -7.82
C PHE A 601 6.00 4.07 -7.11
N GLY A 602 5.39 5.00 -7.85
CA GLY A 602 4.32 5.82 -7.31
C GLY A 602 4.15 7.15 -8.02
N ILE A 603 3.83 8.19 -7.26
CA ILE A 603 3.33 9.47 -7.79
C ILE A 603 4.27 10.60 -7.38
N HIS A 604 4.74 11.38 -8.36
CA HIS A 604 5.42 12.64 -8.11
C HIS A 604 4.40 13.77 -8.15
N HIS A 605 3.87 14.13 -6.98
CA HIS A 605 2.69 14.97 -6.89
C HIS A 605 3.05 16.46 -6.85
N ILE A 606 3.07 17.06 -8.05
CA ILE A 606 3.01 18.51 -8.21
C ILE A 606 1.54 18.91 -8.17
N THR A 607 1.12 19.31 -6.97
CA THR A 607 -0.26 19.67 -6.63
C THR A 607 -0.85 20.72 -7.56
N ARG A 608 -2.17 20.68 -7.80
CA ARG A 608 -2.89 21.64 -8.65
C ARG A 608 -4.18 22.11 -7.99
N ALA A 609 -4.74 23.21 -8.51
CA ALA A 609 -6.00 23.73 -8.00
C ALA A 609 -7.18 22.76 -8.25
N GLU A 610 -7.13 21.99 -9.33
CA GLU A 610 -8.14 20.98 -9.68
C GLU A 610 -8.20 19.80 -8.69
N ASP A 611 -7.17 19.66 -7.85
CA ASP A 611 -7.11 18.61 -6.83
C ASP A 611 -7.78 19.07 -5.50
N TRP A 612 -8.30 20.31 -5.46
CA TRP A 612 -8.97 20.92 -4.31
C TRP A 612 -10.47 21.15 -4.58
N PRO A 613 -11.40 20.89 -3.63
CA PRO A 613 -11.20 20.45 -2.24
C PRO A 613 -11.13 18.94 -2.02
N VAL A 614 -11.31 18.17 -3.08
CA VAL A 614 -11.11 16.72 -3.11
C VAL A 614 -10.45 16.36 -4.44
N MET A 615 -9.37 15.62 -4.36
CA MET A 615 -8.52 15.26 -5.47
C MET A 615 -9.24 14.23 -6.35
N PRO A 616 -9.38 14.46 -7.66
CA PRO A 616 -9.75 13.40 -8.60
C PRO A 616 -8.68 12.31 -8.60
N VAL A 617 -9.09 11.06 -8.79
CA VAL A 617 -8.17 9.92 -8.83
C VAL A 617 -6.98 10.16 -9.76
N ASP A 618 -5.77 9.98 -9.23
CA ASP A 618 -4.54 9.77 -9.99
C ASP A 618 -4.14 8.30 -9.96
N VAL A 619 -3.69 7.76 -11.09
CA VAL A 619 -3.52 6.32 -11.30
C VAL A 619 -2.06 6.00 -11.59
N VAL A 620 -1.51 5.07 -10.82
CA VAL A 620 -0.21 4.47 -11.07
C VAL A 620 -0.33 2.96 -11.11
N SER A 621 0.45 2.29 -11.96
CA SER A 621 0.45 0.82 -12.01
C SER A 621 1.82 0.25 -12.36
N PHE A 622 1.96 -1.06 -12.33
CA PHE A 622 3.01 -1.82 -13.00
C PHE A 622 2.48 -3.18 -13.44
N TRP A 623 3.23 -3.85 -14.32
CA TRP A 623 2.82 -5.14 -14.89
C TRP A 623 3.89 -6.22 -14.71
N LEU A 624 3.43 -7.44 -14.50
CA LEU A 624 4.21 -8.66 -14.69
C LEU A 624 3.66 -9.37 -15.91
N LYS A 625 4.50 -9.53 -16.94
CA LYS A 625 4.09 -10.12 -18.23
C LYS A 625 4.82 -11.43 -18.49
N PRO A 626 4.14 -12.52 -18.89
CA PRO A 626 4.82 -13.75 -19.27
C PRO A 626 5.73 -13.48 -20.47
N PHE A 627 6.96 -13.97 -20.41
CA PHE A 627 7.97 -13.82 -21.46
C PHE A 627 8.63 -15.17 -21.71
N GLY A 628 8.18 -15.86 -22.77
CA GLY A 628 8.62 -17.23 -23.02
C GLY A 628 8.15 -18.22 -21.95
N PHE A 629 7.25 -17.83 -21.03
CA PHE A 629 6.64 -18.72 -20.06
C PHE A 629 5.79 -19.78 -20.77
N PHE A 630 4.89 -19.35 -21.66
CA PHE A 630 4.08 -20.24 -22.50
C PHE A 630 4.76 -20.51 -23.84
N ASP A 631 4.43 -21.63 -24.48
CA ASP A 631 4.95 -22.02 -25.81
C ASP A 631 4.26 -21.28 -26.96
N ARG A 632 3.21 -20.51 -26.67
CA ARG A 632 2.43 -19.68 -27.61
C ARG A 632 1.52 -18.73 -26.82
N ASN A 633 0.72 -17.94 -27.51
CA ASN A 633 -0.33 -17.14 -26.88
C ASN A 633 -1.25 -18.06 -26.03
N PRO A 634 -1.31 -17.87 -24.69
CA PRO A 634 -2.12 -18.71 -23.80
C PRO A 634 -3.63 -18.47 -23.94
N ALA A 635 -4.05 -17.42 -24.64
CA ALA A 635 -5.45 -17.04 -24.82
C ALA A 635 -6.07 -17.54 -26.15
N LEU A 636 -5.46 -18.54 -26.81
CA LEU A 636 -6.00 -19.10 -28.06
C LEU A 636 -7.21 -20.01 -27.83
N ASP A 637 -7.38 -20.55 -26.63
CA ASP A 637 -8.50 -21.38 -26.22
C ASP A 637 -9.72 -20.57 -25.74
N VAL A 638 -9.54 -19.25 -25.51
CA VAL A 638 -10.64 -18.35 -25.19
C VAL A 638 -11.64 -18.36 -26.34
N VAL A 639 -12.88 -18.72 -26.02
CA VAL A 639 -13.96 -18.84 -27.00
C VAL A 639 -14.45 -17.45 -27.42
N GLY A 640 -14.77 -17.28 -28.70
CA GLY A 640 -15.36 -16.03 -29.20
C GLY A 640 -16.75 -15.80 -28.62
N THR A 641 -17.05 -14.57 -28.24
CA THR A 641 -18.41 -14.19 -27.81
C THR A 641 -19.37 -14.33 -29.01
N PRO A 642 -20.43 -15.15 -28.92
CA PRO A 642 -21.41 -15.26 -29.99
C PRO A 642 -22.08 -13.90 -30.26
N PRO A 643 -22.40 -13.55 -31.52
CA PRO A 643 -23.02 -12.27 -31.87
C PRO A 643 -24.32 -11.97 -31.10
N ASP A 644 -25.12 -13.00 -30.81
CA ASP A 644 -26.45 -12.87 -30.19
C ASP A 644 -26.38 -12.66 -28.66
N ALA A 645 -25.21 -12.88 -28.03
CA ALA A 645 -25.05 -12.70 -26.59
C ALA A 645 -24.98 -11.23 -26.14
N CYS A 646 -24.87 -10.28 -27.09
CA CYS A 646 -24.78 -8.84 -26.82
C CYS A 646 -26.10 -8.09 -27.07
N HIS A 647 -27.15 -8.77 -27.55
CA HIS A 647 -28.44 -8.16 -27.89
C HIS A 647 -29.56 -8.79 -27.05
N THR A 648 -30.08 -8.04 -26.07
CA THR A 648 -31.40 -8.34 -25.51
C THR A 648 -32.48 -7.79 -26.46
N ASP A 649 -33.58 -8.53 -26.65
CA ASP A 649 -34.66 -8.25 -27.61
C ASP A 649 -35.30 -6.84 -27.52
N THR A 650 -34.96 -6.04 -26.49
CA THR A 650 -35.53 -4.71 -26.24
C THR A 650 -34.70 -3.54 -26.79
N THR A 651 -33.58 -3.77 -27.47
CA THR A 651 -32.70 -2.68 -27.96
C THR A 651 -32.46 -2.70 -29.47
N SER A 652 -33.53 -2.88 -30.26
CA SER A 652 -33.47 -2.65 -31.71
C SER A 652 -33.92 -1.22 -32.05
N ALA A 653 -32.95 -0.32 -32.23
CA ALA A 653 -33.08 0.78 -33.17
C ALA A 653 -32.11 0.50 -34.32
N PRO A 654 -32.56 0.41 -35.59
CA PRO A 654 -31.67 0.22 -36.71
C PRO A 654 -30.79 1.47 -36.87
N HIS A 655 -29.47 1.28 -36.93
CA HIS A 655 -28.52 2.28 -37.39
C HIS A 655 -28.28 2.13 -38.89
#